data_AF-A0A6V8QWP7-F1
#
_entry.id   AF-A0A6V8QWP7-F1
#
_cell.length_a   1.000
_cell.length_b   1.000
_cell.length_c   1.000
_cell.angle_alpha   90.00
_cell.angle_beta   90.00
_cell.angle_gamma   90.00
#
_symmetry.space_group_name_H-M   'P 1'
#
loop_
_entity.id
_entity.type
_entity.pdbx_description
1 polymer ?
#
loop_
_entity_poly.entity_id
_entity_poly.type
_entity_poly.pdbx_seq_one_letter_code
_entity_poly.pdbx_strand_id
1 'polypeptide(L)'
;MALTPPTPLDVGFVEASSTDDDVALEQKINMADEKAQELPLEEPAAATGPVVGPPPDGGLWAWLQVVAGHLIVFNVWGYTISFGIFQPYYVETLNLGPSAVSWIGSTQTCLIFLVGTFSGRAFDAGYLRHVLAVGLLMQLVGIFTTSVSTKYWQLFLAQGLCQGIGCGLTFAPTIAHVSTYFSKKKTLALACAACGGGTGGVIFPLIAQQLISKVGFGWTVRAMGLVVLVTSVIILLLMRPRLPPRKTGALVDWSAFKEATYILFAISMFFTLWATYFAYDYARSYSIDRLHGSQPESFNMLMIINVVGVPGRLIPAYLADRYFGAVNVFIPTIVGTAICIFAWAGVDSITGDYAWVAFFGYFGAGVQALFPATTASLSKDLSKAGIRIGMIFTIISVAALTGPPLAGKLIVVANGRYIGSQIWGGVCLLIGAAFLTAASCSVKAVLPLWTMSAAPWICRSCFRALRRSHQLQIVRFSSNDASTSLAPSLLRRAQSLSAEHDDLQKSLNSSFDAGKAKRAGELGRVASALRAWEKAQSSITELASMAEDPDQDPDLASIARDELEGERAKLDLLEKKLKESLTPRHAFADLPCMVEFRPGPGGLEGRYFTDTLFKMYKAMCARRGYRANVLKYEMAEAAGDQSSSSGEQPVQEAILEIQDPGAYDIFRGEAGMHRVQRIPSTESKGRVHTSAVAVWVLPSFPEGGSGGDNVDVDDPESDFYVNPQEVKIETMRARGAGGQHVNKTESAIRMTHIPTGTVVSMQDHRSQQRNREDAWKVLRSRIATQRAEQREEEAAKLRSSVLSQAQITRGDKIRTYNYNQDRCTDHRAGLDVHNLPNVLEGGETLDRVMEAAREWLVGKEVELLVMEEEAKAKK
;
A
#
# COMPACT_ATOMS: atom_id res chain seq x y z
N MET A 1 -81.06 -2.55 -31.36
CA MET A 1 -80.55 -3.56 -30.40
C MET A 1 -79.25 -4.06 -30.98
N ALA A 2 -78.11 -3.80 -30.31
CA ALA A 2 -76.75 -3.83 -30.88
C ALA A 2 -76.49 -2.83 -32.04
N LEU A 3 -75.22 -2.78 -32.47
CA LEU A 3 -74.55 -2.00 -33.55
C LEU A 3 -73.84 -0.67 -33.18
N THR A 4 -72.70 -0.47 -33.85
CA THR A 4 -71.61 0.54 -33.74
C THR A 4 -71.26 1.08 -35.16
N PRO A 5 -70.30 2.02 -35.39
CA PRO A 5 -69.53 2.90 -34.49
C PRO A 5 -70.03 4.38 -34.60
N PRO A 6 -69.48 5.39 -35.35
CA PRO A 6 -68.25 5.55 -36.18
C PRO A 6 -67.24 6.63 -35.68
N THR A 7 -66.22 6.94 -36.49
CA THR A 7 -65.20 8.02 -36.39
C THR A 7 -64.78 8.44 -37.83
N PRO A 8 -63.90 9.44 -38.09
CA PRO A 8 -63.59 10.74 -37.43
C PRO A 8 -63.85 11.93 -38.42
N LEU A 9 -63.34 13.15 -38.14
CA LEU A 9 -63.21 14.24 -39.15
C LEU A 9 -62.03 15.20 -38.85
N ASP A 10 -61.40 15.73 -39.91
CA ASP A 10 -60.24 16.64 -39.87
C ASP A 10 -60.62 18.13 -40.00
N VAL A 11 -59.99 18.99 -39.18
CA VAL A 11 -59.61 20.41 -39.43
C VAL A 11 -58.45 20.71 -38.46
N GLY A 12 -57.35 21.41 -38.79
CA GLY A 12 -56.85 22.01 -40.03
C GLY A 12 -55.49 22.71 -39.77
N PHE A 13 -54.89 23.38 -40.74
CA PHE A 13 -53.57 24.05 -40.60
C PHE A 13 -53.62 25.56 -40.94
N VAL A 14 -52.86 26.36 -40.19
CA VAL A 14 -52.41 27.72 -40.58
C VAL A 14 -50.98 27.89 -40.05
N GLU A 15 -50.06 28.34 -40.90
CA GLU A 15 -48.64 28.53 -40.55
C GLU A 15 -48.37 29.91 -39.91
N ALA A 16 -47.29 30.00 -39.15
CA ALA A 16 -46.67 31.25 -38.73
C ALA A 16 -45.17 31.20 -39.05
N SER A 17 -44.63 32.25 -39.67
CA SER A 17 -43.24 32.31 -40.15
C SER A 17 -42.24 32.55 -39.03
N SER A 18 -41.20 31.71 -38.95
CA SER A 18 -40.01 31.95 -38.13
C SER A 18 -39.10 33.02 -38.75
N THR A 19 -38.29 33.66 -37.90
CA THR A 19 -37.30 34.68 -38.30
C THR A 19 -35.88 34.18 -38.06
N ASP A 20 -34.92 34.63 -38.88
CA ASP A 20 -33.52 34.11 -38.87
C ASP A 20 -32.80 34.25 -37.50
N ASP A 21 -33.21 35.21 -36.67
CA ASP A 21 -32.67 35.39 -35.31
C ASP A 21 -32.93 34.18 -34.39
N ASP A 22 -34.04 33.44 -34.58
CA ASP A 22 -34.37 32.26 -33.78
C ASP A 22 -33.38 31.11 -34.07
N VAL A 23 -33.06 30.89 -35.35
CA VAL A 23 -32.07 29.89 -35.80
C VAL A 23 -30.66 30.26 -35.30
N ALA A 24 -30.34 31.56 -35.32
CA ALA A 24 -29.09 32.07 -34.76
C ALA A 24 -29.00 31.98 -33.23
N LEU A 25 -30.15 31.85 -32.53
CA LEU A 25 -30.21 31.57 -31.09
C LEU A 25 -30.02 30.07 -30.81
N GLU A 26 -30.77 29.20 -31.50
CA GLU A 26 -30.65 27.74 -31.33
C GLU A 26 -29.25 27.23 -31.63
N GLN A 27 -28.58 27.73 -32.69
CA GLN A 27 -27.20 27.35 -32.97
C GLN A 27 -26.23 27.81 -31.86
N LYS A 28 -26.44 28.97 -31.24
CA LYS A 28 -25.61 29.45 -30.13
C LYS A 28 -25.86 28.69 -28.82
N ILE A 29 -27.08 28.22 -28.59
CA ILE A 29 -27.43 27.38 -27.45
C ILE A 29 -26.78 26.00 -27.61
N ASN A 30 -26.93 25.35 -28.77
CA ASN A 30 -26.33 24.05 -29.04
C ASN A 30 -24.78 24.08 -28.96
N MET A 31 -24.13 25.12 -29.48
CA MET A 31 -22.67 25.29 -29.35
C MET A 31 -22.20 25.66 -27.93
N ALA A 32 -23.10 26.13 -27.06
CA ALA A 32 -22.79 26.36 -25.64
C ALA A 32 -22.88 25.05 -24.84
N ASP A 33 -23.89 24.21 -25.10
CA ASP A 33 -24.02 22.90 -24.47
C ASP A 33 -22.89 21.93 -24.87
N GLU A 34 -22.48 21.90 -26.16
CA GLU A 34 -21.29 21.11 -26.58
C GLU A 34 -20.02 21.52 -25.82
N LYS A 35 -19.81 22.83 -25.60
CA LYS A 35 -18.64 23.33 -24.86
C LYS A 35 -18.75 23.22 -23.34
N ALA A 36 -19.95 23.03 -22.80
CA ALA A 36 -20.13 22.71 -21.38
C ALA A 36 -19.70 21.27 -21.05
N GLN A 37 -19.57 20.39 -22.06
CA GLN A 37 -19.41 18.95 -21.87
C GLN A 37 -17.96 18.43 -21.87
N GLU A 38 -16.97 19.28 -22.19
CA GLU A 38 -15.53 18.94 -22.16
C GLU A 38 -14.78 19.41 -20.89
N LEU A 39 -15.45 20.04 -19.92
CA LEU A 39 -14.84 20.34 -18.62
C LEU A 39 -14.81 19.08 -17.74
N PRO A 40 -13.68 18.76 -17.06
CA PRO A 40 -13.64 17.67 -16.10
C PRO A 40 -14.67 17.88 -14.99
N LEU A 41 -15.58 16.93 -14.82
CA LEU A 41 -16.58 16.95 -13.74
C LEU A 41 -15.87 16.88 -12.38
N GLU A 42 -15.84 17.99 -11.65
CA GLU A 42 -15.48 17.99 -10.23
C GLU A 42 -16.44 17.06 -9.47
N GLU A 43 -15.91 16.07 -8.75
CA GLU A 43 -16.74 15.25 -7.87
C GLU A 43 -17.33 16.14 -6.76
N PRO A 44 -18.65 16.10 -6.51
CA PRO A 44 -19.26 16.94 -5.49
C PRO A 44 -18.65 16.62 -4.11
N ALA A 45 -18.07 17.65 -3.49
CA ALA A 45 -17.19 17.55 -2.33
C ALA A 45 -17.70 16.54 -1.27
N ALA A 46 -16.99 15.42 -1.13
CA ALA A 46 -17.37 14.36 -0.22
C ALA A 46 -17.35 14.87 1.23
N ALA A 47 -18.46 14.67 1.94
CA ALA A 47 -18.66 15.21 3.29
C ALA A 47 -17.52 14.84 4.26
N THR A 48 -17.16 15.80 5.12
CA THR A 48 -15.99 15.78 6.01
C THR A 48 -15.99 14.64 7.04
N GLY A 49 -15.52 13.47 6.60
CA GLY A 49 -15.13 12.36 7.46
C GLY A 49 -13.66 12.45 7.90
N PRO A 50 -13.25 11.73 8.96
CA PRO A 50 -11.85 11.67 9.37
C PRO A 50 -10.99 11.07 8.25
N VAL A 51 -9.95 11.79 7.84
CA VAL A 51 -9.08 11.42 6.72
C VAL A 51 -8.41 10.07 6.99
N VAL A 52 -8.77 9.07 6.19
CA VAL A 52 -8.24 7.70 6.34
C VAL A 52 -6.85 7.64 5.71
N GLY A 53 -5.81 7.61 6.55
CA GLY A 53 -4.43 7.44 6.08
C GLY A 53 -4.25 6.17 5.22
N PRO A 54 -3.21 6.13 4.35
CA PRO A 54 -3.04 5.09 3.32
C PRO A 54 -2.77 3.69 3.90
N PRO A 55 -2.85 2.61 3.10
CA PRO A 55 -2.63 1.25 3.61
C PRO A 55 -1.25 1.01 4.24
N PRO A 56 -1.19 0.42 5.46
CA PRO A 56 0.08 0.22 6.17
C PRO A 56 0.98 -0.84 5.51
N ASP A 57 0.43 -1.74 4.68
CA ASP A 57 1.17 -2.74 3.89
C ASP A 57 2.17 -3.61 4.71
N GLY A 58 1.92 -3.73 6.01
CA GLY A 58 2.80 -4.34 6.99
C GLY A 58 2.48 -3.91 8.42
N GLY A 59 3.42 -4.16 9.33
CA GLY A 59 3.24 -3.95 10.77
C GLY A 59 2.42 -5.08 11.44
N LEU A 60 2.63 -5.24 12.75
CA LEU A 60 2.05 -6.35 13.53
C LEU A 60 0.51 -6.40 13.41
N TRP A 61 -0.17 -5.26 13.55
CA TRP A 61 -1.65 -5.22 13.54
C TRP A 61 -2.26 -5.65 12.21
N ALA A 62 -1.62 -5.34 11.07
CA ALA A 62 -2.10 -5.77 9.75
C ALA A 62 -1.93 -7.28 9.56
N TRP A 63 -0.77 -7.84 9.92
CA TRP A 63 -0.56 -9.29 9.87
C TRP A 63 -1.41 -10.06 10.88
N LEU A 64 -1.76 -9.47 12.04
CA LEU A 64 -2.76 -10.06 12.93
C LEU A 64 -4.18 -10.09 12.31
N GLN A 65 -4.53 -9.17 11.41
CA GLN A 65 -5.78 -9.30 10.63
C GLN A 65 -5.69 -10.47 9.63
N VAL A 66 -4.52 -10.72 9.04
CA VAL A 66 -4.29 -11.89 8.15
C VAL A 66 -4.37 -13.20 8.95
N VAL A 67 -3.81 -13.26 10.16
CA VAL A 67 -3.91 -14.44 11.05
C VAL A 67 -5.36 -14.72 11.46
N ALA A 68 -6.11 -13.69 11.86
CA ALA A 68 -7.53 -13.85 12.16
C ALA A 68 -8.35 -14.23 10.91
N GLY A 69 -7.99 -13.69 9.74
CA GLY A 69 -8.57 -14.11 8.45
C GLY A 69 -8.29 -15.59 8.14
N HIS A 70 -7.06 -16.05 8.36
CA HIS A 70 -6.67 -17.46 8.22
C HIS A 70 -7.51 -18.36 9.13
N LEU A 71 -7.74 -17.97 10.39
CA LEU A 71 -8.60 -18.72 11.33
C LEU A 71 -10.07 -18.75 10.88
N ILE A 72 -10.59 -17.70 10.24
CA ILE A 72 -11.95 -17.72 9.67
C ILE A 72 -12.03 -18.66 8.48
N VAL A 73 -11.08 -18.60 7.53
CA VAL A 73 -11.06 -19.53 6.37
C VAL A 73 -10.87 -20.97 6.84
N PHE A 74 -10.06 -21.20 7.88
CA PHE A 74 -9.87 -22.48 8.56
C PHE A 74 -11.17 -23.06 9.11
N ASN A 75 -11.96 -22.28 9.87
CA ASN A 75 -13.26 -22.71 10.37
C ASN A 75 -14.25 -22.98 9.21
N VAL A 76 -14.37 -22.02 8.28
CA VAL A 76 -15.34 -22.08 7.18
C VAL A 76 -15.09 -23.25 6.24
N TRP A 77 -13.88 -23.36 5.68
CA TRP A 77 -13.59 -24.36 4.65
C TRP A 77 -13.13 -25.69 5.23
N GLY A 78 -12.38 -25.71 6.34
CA GLY A 78 -11.93 -26.95 6.96
C GLY A 78 -13.07 -27.83 7.48
N TYR A 79 -14.06 -27.23 8.16
CA TYR A 79 -15.26 -27.96 8.57
C TYR A 79 -16.10 -28.39 7.35
N THR A 80 -16.23 -27.53 6.32
CA THR A 80 -16.99 -27.85 5.10
C THR A 80 -16.36 -29.03 4.33
N ILE A 81 -15.03 -29.08 4.17
CA ILE A 81 -14.30 -30.20 3.54
C ILE A 81 -14.55 -31.53 4.28
N SER A 82 -14.79 -31.49 5.60
CA SER A 82 -15.10 -32.68 6.40
C SER A 82 -16.47 -33.31 6.08
N PHE A 83 -17.35 -32.63 5.35
CA PHE A 83 -18.61 -33.22 4.87
C PHE A 83 -18.37 -34.48 4.02
N GLY A 84 -17.26 -34.58 3.28
CA GLY A 84 -16.88 -35.80 2.55
C GLY A 84 -16.56 -37.02 3.42
N ILE A 85 -16.54 -36.87 4.75
CA ILE A 85 -16.49 -37.97 5.74
C ILE A 85 -17.87 -38.23 6.32
N PHE A 86 -18.65 -37.17 6.55
CA PHE A 86 -19.98 -37.28 7.13
C PHE A 86 -21.03 -37.80 6.13
N GLN A 87 -20.88 -37.54 4.83
CA GLN A 87 -21.81 -37.97 3.79
C GLN A 87 -22.04 -39.50 3.76
N PRO A 88 -21.02 -40.38 3.68
CA PRO A 88 -21.25 -41.84 3.74
C PRO A 88 -21.87 -42.28 5.08
N TYR A 89 -21.42 -41.71 6.20
CA TYR A 89 -22.00 -41.99 7.52
C TYR A 89 -23.49 -41.59 7.61
N TYR A 90 -23.89 -40.47 6.99
CA TYR A 90 -25.30 -40.05 6.90
C TYR A 90 -26.12 -40.94 5.96
N VAL A 91 -25.55 -41.40 4.84
CA VAL A 91 -26.21 -42.36 3.92
C VAL A 91 -26.54 -43.66 4.67
N GLU A 92 -25.56 -44.21 5.38
CA GLU A 92 -25.67 -45.43 6.18
C GLU A 92 -26.65 -45.25 7.37
N THR A 93 -26.44 -44.23 8.20
CA THR A 93 -27.20 -44.03 9.45
C THR A 93 -28.65 -43.60 9.22
N LEU A 94 -28.94 -42.87 8.13
CA LEU A 94 -30.30 -42.42 7.82
C LEU A 94 -31.03 -43.35 6.83
N ASN A 95 -30.32 -44.32 6.23
CA ASN A 95 -30.81 -45.15 5.13
C ASN A 95 -31.38 -44.31 3.96
N LEU A 96 -30.63 -43.31 3.50
CA LEU A 96 -31.02 -42.37 2.45
C LEU A 96 -30.04 -42.38 1.27
N GLY A 97 -30.57 -42.25 0.06
CA GLY A 97 -29.75 -42.21 -1.16
C GLY A 97 -28.72 -41.06 -1.15
N PRO A 98 -27.48 -41.27 -1.65
CA PRO A 98 -26.40 -40.27 -1.60
C PRO A 98 -26.76 -38.88 -2.16
N SER A 99 -27.62 -38.84 -3.18
CA SER A 99 -28.14 -37.61 -3.80
C SER A 99 -29.01 -36.77 -2.86
N ALA A 100 -29.78 -37.41 -1.96
CA ALA A 100 -30.55 -36.70 -0.94
C ALA A 100 -29.62 -36.09 0.11
N VAL A 101 -28.59 -36.83 0.54
CA VAL A 101 -27.62 -36.39 1.55
C VAL A 101 -26.74 -35.25 1.02
N SER A 102 -26.32 -35.27 -0.26
CA SER A 102 -25.45 -34.23 -0.83
C SER A 102 -26.04 -32.82 -0.80
N TRP A 103 -27.37 -32.67 -0.78
CA TRP A 103 -28.03 -31.36 -0.62
C TRP A 103 -27.59 -30.63 0.65
N ILE A 104 -27.25 -31.33 1.73
CA ILE A 104 -26.76 -30.71 2.97
C ILE A 104 -25.47 -29.91 2.67
N GLY A 105 -24.48 -30.54 2.02
CA GLY A 105 -23.22 -29.91 1.64
C GLY A 105 -23.38 -28.85 0.54
N SER A 106 -24.19 -29.11 -0.49
CA SER A 106 -24.41 -28.14 -1.58
C SER A 106 -25.15 -26.89 -1.10
N THR A 107 -26.13 -27.02 -0.19
CA THR A 107 -26.78 -25.88 0.46
C THR A 107 -25.84 -25.12 1.40
N GLN A 108 -25.02 -25.83 2.18
CA GLN A 108 -23.98 -25.23 3.03
C GLN A 108 -23.03 -24.35 2.18
N THR A 109 -22.46 -24.88 1.10
CA THR A 109 -21.52 -24.16 0.22
C THR A 109 -22.19 -23.03 -0.56
N CYS A 110 -23.45 -23.18 -0.99
CA CYS A 110 -24.21 -22.10 -1.59
C CYS A 110 -24.36 -20.90 -0.63
N LEU A 111 -24.71 -21.15 0.63
CA LEU A 111 -24.97 -20.09 1.62
C LEU A 111 -23.71 -19.35 2.07
N ILE A 112 -22.53 -19.99 2.03
CA ILE A 112 -21.21 -19.32 2.21
C ILE A 112 -21.06 -18.13 1.25
N PHE A 113 -21.58 -18.26 0.03
CA PHE A 113 -21.47 -17.27 -1.03
C PHE A 113 -22.71 -16.38 -1.14
N LEU A 114 -23.92 -16.94 -1.03
CA LEU A 114 -25.19 -16.23 -1.23
C LEU A 114 -25.37 -15.06 -0.25
N VAL A 115 -25.01 -15.28 1.02
CA VAL A 115 -25.10 -14.28 2.11
C VAL A 115 -24.11 -13.12 1.92
N GLY A 116 -23.12 -13.26 1.03
CA GLY A 116 -22.00 -12.33 0.83
C GLY A 116 -22.39 -10.87 0.61
N THR A 117 -23.42 -10.58 -0.19
CA THR A 117 -23.91 -9.19 -0.39
C THR A 117 -24.38 -8.55 0.92
N PHE A 118 -25.14 -9.29 1.74
CA PHE A 118 -25.73 -8.77 2.98
C PHE A 118 -24.66 -8.61 4.07
N SER A 119 -23.79 -9.61 4.24
CA SER A 119 -22.71 -9.55 5.22
C SER A 119 -21.66 -8.50 4.83
N GLY A 120 -21.31 -8.40 3.55
CA GLY A 120 -20.46 -7.35 2.99
C GLY A 120 -21.03 -5.94 3.17
N ARG A 121 -22.32 -5.72 2.93
CA ARG A 121 -22.97 -4.42 3.20
C ARG A 121 -22.94 -4.03 4.68
N ALA A 122 -23.10 -5.01 5.57
CA ALA A 122 -23.03 -4.81 7.02
C ALA A 122 -21.58 -4.56 7.51
N PHE A 123 -20.57 -5.12 6.84
CA PHE A 123 -19.17 -4.74 7.02
C PHE A 123 -18.94 -3.26 6.66
N ASP A 124 -19.35 -2.82 5.46
CA ASP A 124 -19.20 -1.43 5.02
C ASP A 124 -19.94 -0.45 5.96
N ALA A 125 -21.06 -0.87 6.55
CA ALA A 125 -21.78 -0.12 7.59
C ALA A 125 -21.07 -0.03 8.96
N GLY A 126 -19.94 -0.71 9.14
CA GLY A 126 -19.15 -0.74 10.37
C GLY A 126 -19.48 -1.88 11.34
N TYR A 127 -20.43 -2.76 11.02
CA TYR A 127 -20.89 -3.81 11.95
C TYR A 127 -19.99 -5.06 11.99
N LEU A 128 -18.78 -5.04 11.41
CA LEU A 128 -17.84 -6.17 11.30
C LEU A 128 -17.85 -7.11 12.53
N ARG A 129 -17.59 -6.59 13.74
CA ARG A 129 -17.52 -7.41 14.96
C ARG A 129 -18.84 -8.09 15.32
N HIS A 130 -19.97 -7.43 15.09
CA HIS A 130 -21.31 -7.99 15.33
C HIS A 130 -21.63 -9.09 14.32
N VAL A 131 -21.35 -8.83 13.04
CA VAL A 131 -21.54 -9.79 11.94
C VAL A 131 -20.67 -11.04 12.15
N LEU A 132 -19.40 -10.86 12.56
CA LEU A 132 -18.51 -11.96 12.93
C LEU A 132 -19.01 -12.71 14.17
N ALA A 133 -19.42 -12.02 15.24
CA ALA A 133 -19.90 -12.68 16.46
C ALA A 133 -21.16 -13.53 16.20
N VAL A 134 -22.13 -13.01 15.44
CA VAL A 134 -23.33 -13.76 15.04
C VAL A 134 -22.96 -14.92 14.11
N GLY A 135 -22.08 -14.70 13.12
CA GLY A 135 -21.65 -15.75 12.20
C GLY A 135 -20.93 -16.92 12.89
N LEU A 136 -19.98 -16.62 13.79
CA LEU A 136 -19.25 -17.62 14.58
C LEU A 136 -20.16 -18.33 15.59
N LEU A 137 -21.12 -17.61 16.21
CA LEU A 137 -22.12 -18.24 17.06
C LEU A 137 -23.03 -19.20 16.28
N MET A 138 -23.46 -18.83 15.07
CA MET A 138 -24.24 -19.72 14.20
C MET A 138 -23.43 -20.94 13.74
N GLN A 139 -22.12 -20.80 13.49
CA GLN A 139 -21.24 -21.96 13.23
C GLN A 139 -21.17 -22.90 14.44
N LEU A 140 -21.04 -22.35 15.66
CA LEU A 140 -21.03 -23.17 16.87
C LEU A 140 -22.38 -23.89 17.08
N VAL A 141 -23.50 -23.17 16.94
CA VAL A 141 -24.84 -23.76 17.02
C VAL A 141 -25.04 -24.85 15.97
N GLY A 142 -24.64 -24.62 14.72
CA GLY A 142 -24.69 -25.60 13.63
C GLY A 142 -23.91 -26.88 13.94
N ILE A 143 -22.65 -26.76 14.38
CA ILE A 143 -21.80 -27.92 14.73
C ILE A 143 -22.37 -28.68 15.95
N PHE A 144 -22.70 -27.98 17.04
CA PHE A 144 -23.19 -28.65 18.26
C PHE A 144 -24.58 -29.28 18.07
N THR A 145 -25.48 -28.69 17.27
CA THR A 145 -26.78 -29.31 16.93
C THR A 145 -26.63 -30.47 15.94
N THR A 146 -25.67 -30.40 15.00
CA THR A 146 -25.29 -31.55 14.15
C THR A 146 -24.85 -32.75 15.01
N SER A 147 -24.11 -32.51 16.10
CA SER A 147 -23.64 -33.55 17.03
C SER A 147 -24.71 -34.31 17.83
N VAL A 148 -25.98 -33.92 17.72
CA VAL A 148 -27.16 -34.56 18.36
C VAL A 148 -28.30 -34.84 17.37
N SER A 149 -28.10 -34.54 16.08
CA SER A 149 -29.12 -34.72 15.05
C SER A 149 -29.21 -36.18 14.60
N THR A 150 -30.43 -36.71 14.53
CA THR A 150 -30.72 -38.10 14.15
C THR A 150 -31.66 -38.23 12.95
N LYS A 151 -32.18 -37.11 12.42
CA LYS A 151 -33.07 -37.05 11.27
C LYS A 151 -32.51 -36.14 10.18
N TYR A 152 -32.74 -36.47 8.92
CA TYR A 152 -32.25 -35.70 7.76
C TYR A 152 -32.56 -34.21 7.85
N TRP A 153 -33.80 -33.83 8.20
CA TRP A 153 -34.17 -32.41 8.29
C TRP A 153 -33.41 -31.64 9.39
N GLN A 154 -33.00 -32.32 10.47
CA GLN A 154 -32.21 -31.72 11.55
C GLN A 154 -30.79 -31.43 11.06
N LEU A 155 -30.17 -32.39 10.36
CA LEU A 155 -28.86 -32.22 9.74
C LEU A 155 -28.88 -31.17 8.63
N PHE A 156 -29.94 -31.13 7.82
CA PHE A 156 -30.12 -30.08 6.80
C PHE A 156 -30.30 -28.69 7.43
N LEU A 157 -31.02 -28.57 8.54
CA LEU A 157 -31.19 -27.31 9.26
C LEU A 157 -29.91 -26.87 9.99
N ALA A 158 -29.20 -27.79 10.63
CA ALA A 158 -27.99 -27.54 11.40
C ALA A 158 -26.76 -27.30 10.52
N GLN A 159 -26.42 -28.28 9.67
CA GLN A 159 -25.24 -28.24 8.81
C GLN A 159 -25.50 -27.56 7.46
N GLY A 160 -26.68 -27.74 6.86
CA GLY A 160 -27.02 -27.05 5.60
C GLY A 160 -27.25 -25.55 5.84
N LEU A 161 -28.33 -25.22 6.54
CA LEU A 161 -28.79 -23.84 6.72
C LEU A 161 -27.98 -23.05 7.76
N CYS A 162 -27.92 -23.52 9.01
CA CYS A 162 -27.34 -22.74 10.11
C CYS A 162 -25.82 -22.54 9.96
N GLN A 163 -25.07 -23.61 9.70
CA GLN A 163 -23.64 -23.53 9.37
C GLN A 163 -23.40 -22.70 8.11
N GLY A 164 -24.17 -22.92 7.04
CA GLY A 164 -24.02 -22.20 5.77
C GLY A 164 -24.15 -20.68 5.93
N ILE A 165 -25.20 -20.23 6.63
CA ILE A 165 -25.40 -18.81 6.95
C ILE A 165 -24.29 -18.31 7.89
N GLY A 166 -23.95 -19.06 8.95
CA GLY A 166 -22.90 -18.69 9.89
C GLY A 166 -21.54 -18.50 9.23
N CYS A 167 -21.19 -19.37 8.27
CA CYS A 167 -20.00 -19.23 7.44
C CYS A 167 -20.09 -18.01 6.50
N GLY A 168 -21.18 -17.84 5.77
CA GLY A 168 -21.37 -16.72 4.82
C GLY A 168 -21.46 -15.33 5.48
N LEU A 169 -21.91 -15.26 6.74
CA LEU A 169 -21.78 -14.07 7.57
C LEU A 169 -20.31 -13.74 7.85
N THR A 170 -19.43 -14.72 8.07
CA THR A 170 -18.01 -14.45 8.34
C THR A 170 -17.14 -14.25 7.10
N PHE A 171 -17.41 -14.95 5.99
CA PHE A 171 -16.44 -15.08 4.91
C PHE A 171 -16.25 -13.79 4.09
N ALA A 172 -17.31 -13.22 3.51
CA ALA A 172 -17.19 -12.01 2.68
C ALA A 172 -16.67 -10.78 3.46
N PRO A 173 -17.14 -10.48 4.69
CA PRO A 173 -16.57 -9.43 5.54
C PRO A 173 -15.08 -9.58 5.80
N THR A 174 -14.60 -10.81 5.94
CA THR A 174 -13.18 -11.08 6.23
C THR A 174 -12.30 -10.77 5.03
N ILE A 175 -12.71 -11.17 3.83
CA ILE A 175 -12.00 -10.85 2.58
C ILE A 175 -11.99 -9.33 2.37
N ALA A 176 -13.14 -8.67 2.52
CA ALA A 176 -13.22 -7.21 2.44
C ALA A 176 -12.30 -6.53 3.49
N HIS A 177 -12.40 -6.94 4.75
CA HIS A 177 -11.63 -6.38 5.86
C HIS A 177 -10.12 -6.50 5.66
N VAL A 178 -9.61 -7.71 5.38
CA VAL A 178 -8.17 -7.93 5.13
C VAL A 178 -7.70 -7.10 3.92
N SER A 179 -8.51 -6.98 2.86
CA SER A 179 -8.18 -6.14 1.70
C SER A 179 -8.04 -4.65 2.03
N THR A 180 -8.68 -4.15 3.10
CA THR A 180 -8.50 -2.76 3.53
C THR A 180 -7.12 -2.49 4.11
N TYR A 181 -6.38 -3.50 4.58
CA TYR A 181 -5.07 -3.31 5.25
C TYR A 181 -3.87 -3.26 4.30
N PHE A 182 -4.03 -3.68 3.05
CA PHE A 182 -2.91 -3.87 2.12
C PHE A 182 -3.22 -3.30 0.73
N SER A 183 -2.24 -2.66 0.12
CA SER A 183 -2.27 -2.21 -1.27
C SER A 183 -1.20 -2.95 -2.07
N LYS A 184 0.08 -2.76 -1.71
CA LYS A 184 1.25 -3.38 -2.36
C LYS A 184 1.39 -4.87 -2.07
N LYS A 185 0.80 -5.39 -0.98
CA LYS A 185 0.85 -6.82 -0.61
C LYS A 185 -0.55 -7.46 -0.50
N LYS A 186 -1.52 -6.92 -1.25
CA LYS A 186 -2.93 -7.30 -1.13
C LYS A 186 -3.18 -8.75 -1.53
N THR A 187 -2.59 -9.23 -2.62
CA THR A 187 -2.80 -10.60 -3.11
C THR A 187 -2.20 -11.62 -2.14
N LEU A 188 -0.98 -11.37 -1.66
CA LEU A 188 -0.26 -12.21 -0.72
C LEU A 188 -0.95 -12.25 0.65
N ALA A 189 -1.41 -11.11 1.18
CA ALA A 189 -2.15 -11.06 2.44
C ALA A 189 -3.45 -11.89 2.38
N LEU A 190 -4.21 -11.77 1.29
CA LEU A 190 -5.44 -12.55 1.08
C LEU A 190 -5.16 -14.03 0.79
N ALA A 191 -4.04 -14.37 0.14
CA ALA A 191 -3.61 -15.75 -0.04
C ALA A 191 -3.15 -16.42 1.27
N CYS A 192 -2.44 -15.70 2.15
CA CYS A 192 -2.09 -16.16 3.49
C CYS A 192 -3.32 -16.45 4.34
N ALA A 193 -4.38 -15.64 4.21
CA ALA A 193 -5.69 -15.94 4.80
C ALA A 193 -6.35 -17.17 4.12
N ALA A 194 -6.34 -17.25 2.79
CA ALA A 194 -6.89 -18.38 2.03
C ALA A 194 -6.21 -19.73 2.34
N CYS A 195 -4.94 -19.73 2.77
CA CYS A 195 -4.25 -20.93 3.25
C CYS A 195 -4.92 -21.58 4.47
N GLY A 196 -5.78 -20.86 5.19
CA GLY A 196 -6.62 -21.41 6.26
C GLY A 196 -7.48 -22.59 5.77
N GLY A 197 -7.94 -22.55 4.52
CA GLY A 197 -8.70 -23.66 3.93
C GLY A 197 -7.87 -24.93 3.76
N GLY A 198 -6.57 -24.80 3.48
CA GLY A 198 -5.64 -25.94 3.39
C GLY A 198 -5.29 -26.52 4.76
N THR A 199 -4.95 -25.67 5.75
CA THR A 199 -4.66 -26.13 7.12
C THR A 199 -5.90 -26.73 7.80
N GLY A 200 -7.08 -26.14 7.59
CA GLY A 200 -8.36 -26.66 8.07
C GLY A 200 -8.78 -27.94 7.34
N GLY A 201 -8.59 -28.00 6.03
CA GLY A 201 -8.84 -29.18 5.20
C GLY A 201 -7.91 -30.37 5.48
N VAL A 202 -6.85 -30.18 6.27
CA VAL A 202 -6.06 -31.27 6.86
C VAL A 202 -6.53 -31.58 8.28
N ILE A 203 -6.60 -30.58 9.16
CA ILE A 203 -6.84 -30.78 10.60
C ILE A 203 -8.24 -31.33 10.90
N PHE A 204 -9.30 -30.77 10.30
CA PHE A 204 -10.67 -31.22 10.59
C PHE A 204 -10.96 -32.64 10.06
N PRO A 205 -10.58 -33.01 8.82
CA PRO A 205 -10.68 -34.39 8.35
C PRO A 205 -9.86 -35.40 9.16
N LEU A 206 -8.66 -35.04 9.64
CA LEU A 206 -7.87 -35.92 10.52
C LEU A 206 -8.53 -36.14 11.89
N ILE A 207 -9.10 -35.10 12.50
CA ILE A 207 -9.90 -35.24 13.74
C ILE A 207 -11.07 -36.17 13.47
N ALA A 208 -11.82 -35.95 12.38
CA ALA A 208 -12.96 -36.79 12.02
C ALA A 208 -12.55 -38.26 11.84
N GLN A 209 -11.51 -38.53 11.05
CA GLN A 209 -11.02 -39.88 10.75
C GLN A 209 -10.52 -40.64 11.99
N GLN A 210 -9.81 -39.96 12.90
CA GLN A 210 -9.21 -40.62 14.07
C GLN A 210 -10.15 -40.79 15.27
N LEU A 211 -11.18 -39.95 15.41
CA LEU A 211 -12.10 -40.00 16.54
C LEU A 211 -13.41 -40.75 16.25
N ILE A 212 -13.91 -40.76 15.00
CA ILE A 212 -15.24 -41.33 14.69
C ILE A 212 -15.39 -42.79 15.09
N SER A 213 -14.32 -43.59 14.94
CA SER A 213 -14.26 -45.01 15.33
C SER A 213 -13.93 -45.24 16.81
N LYS A 214 -13.49 -44.22 17.55
CA LYS A 214 -13.05 -44.33 18.97
C LYS A 214 -14.06 -43.78 19.97
N VAL A 215 -14.73 -42.68 19.63
CA VAL A 215 -15.69 -41.98 20.51
C VAL A 215 -17.06 -41.74 19.85
N GLY A 216 -17.24 -42.23 18.62
CA GLY A 216 -18.47 -42.05 17.85
C GLY A 216 -18.62 -40.67 17.23
N PHE A 217 -19.55 -40.55 16.28
CA PHE A 217 -19.82 -39.34 15.52
C PHE A 217 -20.12 -38.11 16.40
N GLY A 218 -21.00 -38.23 17.40
CA GLY A 218 -21.43 -37.11 18.24
C GLY A 218 -20.28 -36.44 18.99
N TRP A 219 -19.40 -37.20 19.65
CA TRP A 219 -18.24 -36.62 20.34
C TRP A 219 -17.16 -36.12 19.37
N THR A 220 -17.03 -36.76 18.20
CA THR A 220 -16.12 -36.30 17.13
C THR A 220 -16.50 -34.90 16.65
N VAL A 221 -17.78 -34.68 16.31
CA VAL A 221 -18.28 -33.37 15.88
C VAL A 221 -18.17 -32.33 17.00
N ARG A 222 -18.36 -32.71 18.27
CA ARG A 222 -18.14 -31.81 19.43
C ARG A 222 -16.67 -31.41 19.59
N ALA A 223 -15.73 -32.33 19.40
CA ALA A 223 -14.30 -32.02 19.45
C ALA A 223 -13.92 -31.00 18.35
N MET A 224 -14.48 -31.14 17.15
CA MET A 224 -14.34 -30.16 16.07
C MET A 224 -14.99 -28.81 16.44
N GLY A 225 -16.16 -28.83 17.08
CA GLY A 225 -16.82 -27.62 17.62
C GLY A 225 -16.02 -26.89 18.69
N LEU A 226 -15.28 -27.62 19.54
CA LEU A 226 -14.37 -27.03 20.53
C LEU A 226 -13.15 -26.37 19.88
N VAL A 227 -12.61 -26.94 18.79
CA VAL A 227 -11.57 -26.27 17.98
C VAL A 227 -12.11 -24.97 17.38
N VAL A 228 -13.31 -25.01 16.78
CA VAL A 228 -13.98 -23.82 16.23
C VAL A 228 -14.28 -22.78 17.32
N LEU A 229 -14.58 -23.19 18.55
CA LEU A 229 -14.80 -22.27 19.68
C LEU A 229 -13.50 -21.53 20.05
N VAL A 230 -12.39 -22.25 20.20
CA VAL A 230 -11.09 -21.65 20.55
C VAL A 230 -10.62 -20.67 19.46
N THR A 231 -10.71 -21.05 18.18
CA THR A 231 -10.36 -20.15 17.09
C THR A 231 -11.30 -18.94 17.02
N SER A 232 -12.61 -19.12 17.26
CA SER A 232 -13.60 -18.03 17.29
C SER A 232 -13.30 -16.97 18.34
N VAL A 233 -12.88 -17.37 19.54
CA VAL A 233 -12.44 -16.44 20.60
C VAL A 233 -11.22 -15.64 20.15
N ILE A 234 -10.22 -16.31 19.56
CA ILE A 234 -9.00 -15.64 19.05
C ILE A 234 -9.34 -14.65 17.92
N ILE A 235 -10.23 -15.03 16.99
CA ILE A 235 -10.71 -14.18 15.90
C ILE A 235 -11.32 -12.88 16.44
N LEU A 236 -12.22 -12.96 17.42
CA LEU A 236 -12.91 -11.79 17.97
C LEU A 236 -11.97 -10.84 18.75
N LEU A 237 -10.92 -11.37 19.39
CA LEU A 237 -9.89 -10.58 20.06
C LEU A 237 -8.95 -9.86 19.07
N LEU A 238 -8.61 -10.50 17.95
CA LEU A 238 -7.67 -9.97 16.95
C LEU A 238 -8.33 -9.00 15.95
N MET A 239 -9.60 -9.21 15.60
CA MET A 239 -10.32 -8.41 14.60
C MET A 239 -10.56 -6.97 15.06
N ARG A 240 -10.01 -6.01 14.31
CA ARG A 240 -10.11 -4.57 14.57
C ARG A 240 -10.55 -3.84 13.30
N PRO A 241 -11.75 -3.23 13.25
CA PRO A 241 -12.18 -2.43 12.10
C PRO A 241 -11.19 -1.30 11.78
N ARG A 242 -11.11 -0.92 10.50
CA ARG A 242 -10.21 0.16 10.04
C ARG A 242 -10.95 1.38 9.47
N LEU A 243 -11.82 1.16 8.49
CA LEU A 243 -12.49 2.24 7.79
C LEU A 243 -13.64 2.82 8.64
N PRO A 244 -13.94 4.13 8.52
CA PRO A 244 -15.12 4.72 9.16
C PRO A 244 -16.42 4.11 8.58
N PRO A 245 -17.50 4.03 9.39
CA PRO A 245 -18.72 3.31 9.02
C PRO A 245 -19.54 4.02 7.94
N ARG A 246 -19.68 3.40 6.76
CA ARG A 246 -20.59 3.86 5.69
C ARG A 246 -22.03 3.45 5.99
N LYS A 247 -22.64 4.18 6.94
CA LYS A 247 -24.00 3.91 7.44
C LYS A 247 -25.04 3.96 6.32
N THR A 248 -25.06 5.00 5.49
CA THR A 248 -26.02 5.20 4.40
C THR A 248 -25.60 4.54 3.08
N GLY A 249 -26.57 4.17 2.25
CA GLY A 249 -26.37 3.54 0.94
C GLY A 249 -27.13 2.23 0.75
N ALA A 250 -27.45 1.90 -0.51
CA ALA A 250 -28.23 0.72 -0.90
C ALA A 250 -27.56 -0.62 -0.55
N LEU A 251 -28.34 -1.72 -0.62
CA LEU A 251 -27.85 -3.09 -0.48
C LEU A 251 -27.04 -3.58 -1.70
N VAL A 252 -27.35 -3.04 -2.89
CA VAL A 252 -26.76 -3.40 -4.18
C VAL A 252 -26.13 -2.15 -4.79
N ASP A 253 -24.86 -2.24 -5.21
CA ASP A 253 -24.18 -1.17 -5.93
C ASP A 253 -24.37 -1.33 -7.44
N TRP A 254 -25.51 -0.85 -7.94
CA TRP A 254 -25.85 -0.87 -9.38
C TRP A 254 -24.83 -0.16 -10.27
N SER A 255 -23.94 0.69 -9.73
CA SER A 255 -22.86 1.31 -10.52
C SER A 255 -21.81 0.29 -10.98
N ALA A 256 -21.56 -0.76 -10.19
CA ALA A 256 -20.60 -1.81 -10.54
C ALA A 256 -21.02 -2.60 -11.80
N PHE A 257 -22.32 -2.74 -12.03
CA PHE A 257 -22.87 -3.33 -13.27
C PHE A 257 -22.87 -2.39 -14.49
N LYS A 258 -22.25 -1.20 -14.38
CA LYS A 258 -21.86 -0.38 -15.53
C LYS A 258 -20.38 -0.53 -15.89
N GLU A 259 -19.57 -1.12 -15.02
CA GLU A 259 -18.14 -1.34 -15.23
C GLU A 259 -17.92 -2.65 -16.02
N ALA A 260 -17.62 -2.55 -17.32
CA ALA A 260 -17.44 -3.73 -18.18
C ALA A 260 -16.45 -4.76 -17.62
N THR A 261 -15.33 -4.30 -17.04
CA THR A 261 -14.33 -5.15 -16.37
C THR A 261 -14.92 -5.93 -15.18
N TYR A 262 -15.86 -5.35 -14.43
CA TYR A 262 -16.51 -5.99 -13.28
C TYR A 262 -17.49 -7.09 -13.74
N ILE A 263 -18.27 -6.83 -14.80
CA ILE A 263 -19.18 -7.82 -15.41
C ILE A 263 -18.38 -8.99 -16.01
N LEU A 264 -17.36 -8.70 -16.82
CA LEU A 264 -16.52 -9.72 -17.46
C LEU A 264 -15.80 -10.59 -16.41
N PHE A 265 -15.35 -9.99 -15.31
CA PHE A 265 -14.82 -10.74 -14.17
C PHE A 265 -15.88 -11.59 -13.46
N ALA A 266 -17.08 -11.08 -13.22
CA ALA A 266 -18.16 -11.86 -12.60
C ALA A 266 -18.57 -13.08 -13.44
N ILE A 267 -18.69 -12.91 -14.77
CA ILE A 267 -18.96 -14.01 -15.72
C ILE A 267 -17.79 -15.01 -15.73
N SER A 268 -16.55 -14.52 -15.76
CA SER A 268 -15.36 -15.36 -15.67
C SER A 268 -15.36 -16.24 -14.41
N MET A 269 -15.56 -15.63 -13.23
CA MET A 269 -15.54 -16.35 -11.95
C MET A 269 -16.70 -17.33 -11.80
N PHE A 270 -17.87 -17.04 -12.38
CA PHE A 270 -18.96 -18.00 -12.47
C PHE A 270 -18.48 -19.29 -13.18
N PHE A 271 -18.02 -19.20 -14.43
CA PHE A 271 -17.57 -20.37 -15.19
C PHE A 271 -16.36 -21.08 -14.56
N THR A 272 -15.39 -20.33 -14.05
CA THR A 272 -14.20 -20.89 -13.40
C THR A 272 -14.54 -21.69 -12.15
N LEU A 273 -15.39 -21.17 -11.25
CA LEU A 273 -15.71 -21.85 -10.00
C LEU A 273 -16.76 -22.96 -10.17
N TRP A 274 -17.66 -22.84 -11.16
CA TRP A 274 -18.60 -23.90 -11.54
C TRP A 274 -17.89 -25.23 -11.81
N ALA A 275 -16.75 -25.17 -12.50
CA ALA A 275 -15.90 -26.31 -12.83
C ALA A 275 -14.85 -26.65 -11.77
N THR A 276 -14.34 -25.66 -11.01
CA THR A 276 -13.26 -25.90 -10.02
C THR A 276 -13.73 -26.83 -8.89
N TYR A 277 -14.94 -26.65 -8.36
CA TYR A 277 -15.44 -27.48 -7.25
C TYR A 277 -15.67 -28.94 -7.65
N PHE A 278 -16.08 -29.23 -8.88
CA PHE A 278 -16.28 -30.59 -9.38
C PHE A 278 -15.06 -31.50 -9.11
N ALA A 279 -13.85 -31.07 -9.42
CA ALA A 279 -12.67 -31.91 -9.21
C ALA A 279 -12.27 -32.04 -7.73
N TYR A 280 -12.56 -31.05 -6.88
CA TYR A 280 -12.38 -31.19 -5.42
C TYR A 280 -13.35 -32.22 -4.83
N ASP A 281 -14.61 -32.20 -5.25
CA ASP A 281 -15.66 -33.08 -4.72
C ASP A 281 -15.51 -34.53 -5.25
N TYR A 282 -15.13 -34.69 -6.51
CA TYR A 282 -15.13 -35.99 -7.20
C TYR A 282 -13.76 -36.69 -7.30
N ALA A 283 -12.63 -36.06 -6.95
CA ALA A 283 -11.31 -36.71 -6.96
C ALA A 283 -11.28 -38.01 -6.14
N ARG A 284 -11.86 -37.99 -4.93
CA ARG A 284 -11.88 -39.17 -4.05
C ARG A 284 -12.73 -40.30 -4.63
N SER A 285 -13.91 -39.97 -5.17
CA SER A 285 -14.82 -40.93 -5.79
C SER A 285 -14.20 -41.54 -7.04
N TYR A 286 -13.54 -40.76 -7.88
CA TYR A 286 -12.80 -41.26 -9.06
C TYR A 286 -11.78 -42.33 -8.68
N SER A 287 -10.98 -42.09 -7.64
CA SER A 287 -9.98 -43.06 -7.19
C SER A 287 -10.60 -44.40 -6.76
N ILE A 288 -11.74 -44.36 -6.06
CA ILE A 288 -12.46 -45.56 -5.60
C ILE A 288 -13.22 -46.24 -6.76
N ASP A 289 -14.08 -45.48 -7.46
CA ASP A 289 -15.02 -45.98 -8.46
C ASP A 289 -14.31 -46.44 -9.75
N ARG A 290 -13.28 -45.68 -10.19
CA ARG A 290 -12.65 -45.87 -11.50
C ARG A 290 -11.28 -46.54 -11.43
N LEU A 291 -10.50 -46.29 -10.38
CA LEU A 291 -9.16 -46.86 -10.20
C LEU A 291 -9.11 -48.00 -9.16
N HIS A 292 -10.23 -48.27 -8.47
CA HIS A 292 -10.36 -49.29 -7.43
C HIS A 292 -9.39 -49.12 -6.25
N GLY A 293 -9.01 -47.87 -5.97
CA GLY A 293 -8.19 -47.48 -4.83
C GLY A 293 -8.90 -47.66 -3.50
N SER A 294 -8.14 -47.93 -2.45
CA SER A 294 -8.66 -48.14 -1.10
C SER A 294 -9.13 -46.83 -0.45
N GLN A 295 -10.00 -46.96 0.57
CA GLN A 295 -10.43 -45.81 1.38
C GLN A 295 -9.23 -44.98 1.92
N PRO A 296 -8.20 -45.57 2.55
CA PRO A 296 -7.00 -44.84 2.98
C PRO A 296 -6.28 -44.04 1.87
N GLU A 297 -6.20 -44.56 0.64
CA GLU A 297 -5.55 -43.86 -0.47
C GLU A 297 -6.36 -42.62 -0.89
N SER A 298 -7.69 -42.74 -0.97
CA SER A 298 -8.58 -41.60 -1.20
C SER A 298 -8.50 -40.53 -0.09
N PHE A 299 -8.10 -40.90 1.14
CA PHE A 299 -7.83 -39.95 2.22
C PHE A 299 -6.47 -39.27 2.08
N ASN A 300 -5.43 -40.01 1.68
CA ASN A 300 -4.11 -39.45 1.40
C ASN A 300 -4.16 -38.39 0.30
N MET A 301 -4.96 -38.62 -0.74
CA MET A 301 -5.22 -37.64 -1.80
C MET A 301 -5.86 -36.35 -1.27
N LEU A 302 -6.83 -36.45 -0.35
CA LEU A 302 -7.42 -35.27 0.31
C LEU A 302 -6.43 -34.52 1.21
N MET A 303 -5.42 -35.19 1.76
CA MET A 303 -4.33 -34.51 2.45
C MET A 303 -3.38 -33.82 1.46
N ILE A 304 -2.95 -34.51 0.40
CA ILE A 304 -2.02 -33.99 -0.61
C ILE A 304 -2.59 -32.75 -1.32
N ILE A 305 -3.86 -32.77 -1.75
CA ILE A 305 -4.50 -31.64 -2.43
C ILE A 305 -4.51 -30.36 -1.56
N ASN A 306 -4.66 -30.51 -0.24
CA ASN A 306 -4.67 -29.40 0.70
C ASN A 306 -3.26 -28.92 1.07
N VAL A 307 -2.31 -29.85 1.27
CA VAL A 307 -0.90 -29.53 1.59
C VAL A 307 -0.20 -28.87 0.41
N VAL A 308 -0.28 -29.45 -0.79
CA VAL A 308 0.28 -28.85 -2.03
C VAL A 308 -0.49 -27.58 -2.42
N GLY A 309 -1.76 -27.49 -2.02
CA GLY A 309 -2.54 -26.26 -2.10
C GLY A 309 -2.07 -25.12 -1.21
N VAL A 310 -1.09 -25.28 -0.31
CA VAL A 310 -0.47 -24.15 0.42
C VAL A 310 0.50 -23.37 -0.47
N PRO A 311 1.59 -23.96 -1.03
CA PRO A 311 2.42 -23.25 -2.01
C PRO A 311 1.64 -22.86 -3.27
N GLY A 312 0.63 -23.65 -3.68
CA GLY A 312 -0.30 -23.30 -4.76
C GLY A 312 -1.08 -21.99 -4.54
N ARG A 313 -1.35 -21.61 -3.28
CA ARG A 313 -1.95 -20.30 -2.95
C ARG A 313 -0.91 -19.20 -2.84
N LEU A 314 0.22 -19.47 -2.19
CA LEU A 314 1.22 -18.46 -1.85
C LEU A 314 2.11 -18.02 -3.03
N ILE A 315 2.56 -18.95 -3.87
CA ILE A 315 3.53 -18.64 -4.95
C ILE A 315 2.88 -17.77 -6.04
N PRO A 316 1.68 -18.07 -6.58
CA PRO A 316 1.01 -17.20 -7.54
C PRO A 316 0.67 -15.82 -6.95
N ALA A 317 0.30 -15.76 -5.67
CA ALA A 317 -0.01 -14.50 -5.00
C ALA A 317 1.23 -13.62 -4.77
N TYR A 318 2.38 -14.21 -4.45
CA TYR A 318 3.66 -13.50 -4.40
C TYR A 318 4.07 -12.97 -5.78
N LEU A 319 3.95 -13.78 -6.83
CA LEU A 319 4.26 -13.36 -8.21
C LEU A 319 3.33 -12.24 -8.70
N ALA A 320 2.06 -12.27 -8.27
CA ALA A 320 1.09 -11.22 -8.57
C ALA A 320 1.48 -9.88 -7.94
N ASP A 321 1.72 -9.83 -6.63
CA ASP A 321 2.08 -8.57 -5.93
C ASP A 321 3.49 -8.07 -6.31
N ARG A 322 4.43 -8.97 -6.67
CA ARG A 322 5.84 -8.61 -6.90
C ARG A 322 6.19 -8.26 -8.35
N TYR A 323 5.53 -8.85 -9.35
CA TYR A 323 5.98 -8.77 -10.75
C TYR A 323 4.89 -8.49 -11.78
N PHE A 324 3.71 -9.11 -11.68
CA PHE A 324 2.78 -9.19 -12.83
C PHE A 324 1.38 -8.60 -12.58
N GLY A 325 0.95 -8.43 -11.33
CA GLY A 325 -0.43 -8.07 -10.97
C GLY A 325 -1.39 -9.26 -10.97
N ALA A 326 -2.42 -9.21 -10.11
CA ALA A 326 -3.32 -10.34 -9.81
C ALA A 326 -3.96 -10.96 -11.06
N VAL A 327 -4.60 -10.17 -11.92
CA VAL A 327 -5.29 -10.66 -13.14
C VAL A 327 -4.34 -11.43 -14.07
N ASN A 328 -3.12 -10.91 -14.28
CA ASN A 328 -2.16 -11.49 -15.22
C ASN A 328 -1.56 -12.82 -14.73
N VAL A 329 -1.51 -13.07 -13.41
CA VAL A 329 -1.14 -14.40 -12.86
C VAL A 329 -2.36 -15.32 -12.77
N PHE A 330 -3.55 -14.76 -12.61
CA PHE A 330 -4.77 -15.55 -12.48
C PHE A 330 -5.17 -16.24 -13.79
N ILE A 331 -5.05 -15.56 -14.94
CA ILE A 331 -5.29 -16.17 -16.27
C ILE A 331 -4.51 -17.49 -16.48
N PRO A 332 -3.15 -17.53 -16.40
CA PRO A 332 -2.40 -18.77 -16.56
C PRO A 332 -2.65 -19.78 -15.43
N THR A 333 -3.07 -19.34 -14.24
CA THR A 333 -3.46 -20.26 -13.15
C THR A 333 -4.77 -20.99 -13.46
N ILE A 334 -5.76 -20.31 -14.07
CA ILE A 334 -7.00 -20.94 -14.56
C ILE A 334 -6.70 -21.87 -15.74
N VAL A 335 -5.84 -21.46 -16.68
CA VAL A 335 -5.43 -22.32 -17.81
C VAL A 335 -4.67 -23.56 -17.33
N GLY A 336 -3.76 -23.43 -16.36
CA GLY A 336 -3.10 -24.57 -15.71
C GLY A 336 -4.09 -25.51 -15.04
N THR A 337 -5.13 -24.97 -14.39
CA THR A 337 -6.23 -25.76 -13.81
C THR A 337 -7.01 -26.50 -14.92
N ALA A 338 -7.32 -25.84 -16.04
CA ALA A 338 -8.00 -26.46 -17.19
C ALA A 338 -7.19 -27.62 -17.77
N ILE A 339 -5.87 -27.42 -17.96
CA ILE A 339 -4.94 -28.47 -18.42
C ILE A 339 -4.94 -29.65 -17.44
N CYS A 340 -4.96 -29.41 -16.12
CA CYS A 340 -5.09 -30.49 -15.13
C CYS A 340 -6.42 -31.25 -15.29
N ILE A 341 -7.55 -30.58 -15.48
CA ILE A 341 -8.85 -31.24 -15.70
C ILE A 341 -8.86 -32.10 -16.98
N PHE A 342 -8.27 -31.62 -18.07
CA PHE A 342 -8.14 -32.43 -19.30
C PHE A 342 -7.17 -33.60 -19.13
N ALA A 343 -6.04 -33.41 -18.44
CA ALA A 343 -5.07 -34.46 -18.15
C ALA A 343 -5.67 -35.59 -17.28
N TRP A 344 -6.67 -35.28 -16.44
CA TRP A 344 -7.38 -36.26 -15.62
C TRP A 344 -8.08 -37.35 -16.45
N ALA A 345 -8.40 -37.08 -17.71
CA ALA A 345 -8.98 -38.09 -18.62
C ALA A 345 -7.99 -39.21 -18.99
N GLY A 346 -6.68 -38.96 -18.85
CA GLY A 346 -5.61 -39.93 -19.10
C GLY A 346 -5.06 -40.63 -17.86
N VAL A 347 -5.69 -40.44 -16.68
CA VAL A 347 -5.28 -41.13 -15.45
C VAL A 347 -5.91 -42.53 -15.41
N ASP A 348 -5.08 -43.56 -15.34
CA ASP A 348 -5.49 -44.97 -15.38
C ASP A 348 -5.03 -45.78 -14.15
N SER A 349 -4.28 -45.15 -13.25
CA SER A 349 -3.55 -45.79 -12.17
C SER A 349 -3.44 -44.89 -10.94
N ILE A 350 -3.47 -45.49 -9.74
CA ILE A 350 -3.44 -44.78 -8.44
C ILE A 350 -2.17 -43.89 -8.33
N THR A 351 -1.03 -44.36 -8.84
CA THR A 351 0.22 -43.56 -8.90
C THR A 351 0.08 -42.31 -9.78
N GLY A 352 -0.61 -42.43 -10.92
CA GLY A 352 -0.93 -41.30 -11.79
C GLY A 352 -1.92 -40.32 -11.14
N ASP A 353 -2.88 -40.84 -10.38
CA ASP A 353 -3.86 -40.05 -9.62
C ASP A 353 -3.18 -39.23 -8.51
N TYR A 354 -2.26 -39.82 -7.74
CA TYR A 354 -1.43 -39.07 -6.77
C TYR A 354 -0.63 -37.92 -7.42
N ALA A 355 -0.06 -38.14 -8.62
CA ALA A 355 0.65 -37.09 -9.35
C ALA A 355 -0.31 -36.01 -9.85
N TRP A 356 -1.47 -36.40 -10.39
CA TRP A 356 -2.52 -35.48 -10.84
C TRP A 356 -3.06 -34.62 -9.68
N VAL A 357 -3.36 -35.22 -8.53
CA VAL A 357 -3.84 -34.54 -7.32
C VAL A 357 -2.83 -33.49 -6.83
N ALA A 358 -1.51 -33.72 -6.97
CA ALA A 358 -0.50 -32.72 -6.64
C ALA A 358 -0.54 -31.50 -7.59
N PHE A 359 -0.59 -31.73 -8.91
CA PHE A 359 -0.68 -30.62 -9.89
C PHE A 359 -2.01 -29.87 -9.81
N PHE A 360 -3.14 -30.57 -9.73
CA PHE A 360 -4.46 -29.95 -9.56
C PHE A 360 -4.56 -29.22 -8.21
N GLY A 361 -4.02 -29.81 -7.13
CA GLY A 361 -3.93 -29.17 -5.82
C GLY A 361 -3.14 -27.86 -5.85
N TYR A 362 -2.05 -27.78 -6.62
CA TYR A 362 -1.32 -26.53 -6.82
C TYR A 362 -2.16 -25.48 -7.57
N PHE A 363 -2.62 -25.78 -8.79
CA PHE A 363 -3.30 -24.80 -9.65
C PHE A 363 -4.70 -24.43 -9.16
N GLY A 364 -5.51 -25.42 -8.78
CA GLY A 364 -6.88 -25.21 -8.28
C GLY A 364 -6.91 -24.46 -6.95
N ALA A 365 -5.92 -24.64 -6.08
CA ALA A 365 -5.79 -23.82 -4.86
C ALA A 365 -5.34 -22.39 -5.20
N GLY A 366 -4.47 -22.22 -6.19
CA GLY A 366 -4.14 -20.91 -6.76
C GLY A 366 -5.38 -20.15 -7.26
N VAL A 367 -6.29 -20.83 -7.97
CA VAL A 367 -7.60 -20.27 -8.36
C VAL A 367 -8.39 -19.80 -7.14
N GLN A 368 -8.49 -20.62 -6.08
CA GLN A 368 -9.22 -20.27 -4.85
C GLN A 368 -8.64 -19.06 -4.11
N ALA A 369 -7.33 -18.80 -4.16
CA ALA A 369 -6.71 -17.62 -3.52
C ALA A 369 -6.70 -16.36 -4.40
N LEU A 370 -6.47 -16.51 -5.71
CA LEU A 370 -6.45 -15.38 -6.64
C LEU A 370 -7.85 -14.83 -6.92
N PHE A 371 -8.91 -15.65 -6.81
CA PHE A 371 -10.30 -15.20 -6.88
C PHE A 371 -10.65 -14.05 -5.90
N PRO A 372 -10.61 -14.24 -4.57
CA PRO A 372 -10.96 -13.17 -3.62
C PRO A 372 -9.99 -11.99 -3.69
N ALA A 373 -8.70 -12.24 -3.97
CA ALA A 373 -7.71 -11.19 -4.11
C ALA A 373 -7.94 -10.30 -5.33
N THR A 374 -8.30 -10.88 -6.48
CA THR A 374 -8.63 -10.11 -7.69
C THR A 374 -9.95 -9.36 -7.50
N THR A 375 -10.96 -10.01 -6.90
CA THR A 375 -12.24 -9.38 -6.52
C THR A 375 -12.02 -8.11 -5.68
N ALA A 376 -11.17 -8.20 -4.65
CA ALA A 376 -10.81 -7.09 -3.78
C ALA A 376 -9.84 -6.06 -4.40
N SER A 377 -9.36 -6.31 -5.62
CA SER A 377 -8.52 -5.39 -6.41
C SER A 377 -9.31 -4.62 -7.47
N LEU A 378 -10.51 -5.07 -7.83
CA LEU A 378 -11.43 -4.37 -8.75
C LEU A 378 -12.24 -3.25 -8.06
N SER A 379 -12.26 -3.20 -6.73
CA SER A 379 -12.96 -2.14 -5.99
C SER A 379 -12.06 -0.91 -5.84
N LYS A 380 -12.30 0.12 -6.67
CA LYS A 380 -11.62 1.43 -6.57
C LYS A 380 -11.93 2.14 -5.25
N ASP A 381 -13.20 2.15 -4.87
CA ASP A 381 -13.69 2.72 -3.61
C ASP A 381 -13.67 1.67 -2.49
N LEU A 382 -12.74 1.81 -1.55
CA LEU A 382 -12.59 0.91 -0.41
C LEU A 382 -13.78 0.97 0.58
N SER A 383 -14.59 2.03 0.57
CA SER A 383 -15.81 2.14 1.41
C SER A 383 -17.00 1.34 0.87
N LYS A 384 -16.87 0.77 -0.34
CA LYS A 384 -17.84 -0.12 -1.00
C LYS A 384 -17.29 -1.54 -1.17
N ALA A 385 -16.13 -1.86 -0.59
CA ALA A 385 -15.43 -3.12 -0.81
C ALA A 385 -16.27 -4.32 -0.36
N GLY A 386 -16.98 -4.22 0.77
CA GLY A 386 -17.87 -5.26 1.27
C GLY A 386 -19.01 -5.57 0.30
N ILE A 387 -19.76 -4.55 -0.15
CA ILE A 387 -20.83 -4.72 -1.14
C ILE A 387 -20.27 -5.34 -2.43
N ARG A 388 -19.19 -4.78 -3.00
CA ARG A 388 -18.66 -5.20 -4.31
C ARG A 388 -18.05 -6.60 -4.30
N ILE A 389 -17.42 -7.03 -3.22
CA ILE A 389 -17.00 -8.43 -3.03
C ILE A 389 -18.22 -9.33 -2.84
N GLY A 390 -19.18 -8.89 -2.02
CA GLY A 390 -20.41 -9.60 -1.71
C GLY A 390 -21.29 -9.91 -2.91
N MET A 391 -21.47 -8.95 -3.84
CA MET A 391 -22.27 -9.16 -5.06
C MET A 391 -21.68 -10.22 -5.99
N ILE A 392 -20.35 -10.21 -6.19
CA ILE A 392 -19.66 -11.25 -6.96
C ILE A 392 -19.81 -12.62 -6.28
N PHE A 393 -19.70 -12.70 -4.95
CA PHE A 393 -19.93 -13.94 -4.20
C PHE A 393 -21.39 -14.42 -4.38
N THR A 394 -22.38 -13.53 -4.28
CA THR A 394 -23.78 -13.87 -4.48
C THR A 394 -24.07 -14.41 -5.89
N ILE A 395 -23.42 -13.91 -6.96
CA ILE A 395 -23.49 -14.48 -8.32
C ILE A 395 -22.90 -15.91 -8.36
N ILE A 396 -21.75 -16.10 -7.72
CA ILE A 396 -21.01 -17.38 -7.69
C ILE A 396 -21.74 -18.46 -6.88
N SER A 397 -22.60 -18.09 -5.94
CA SER A 397 -23.40 -19.07 -5.16
C SER A 397 -24.22 -20.02 -6.04
N VAL A 398 -24.73 -19.53 -7.18
CA VAL A 398 -25.50 -20.33 -8.15
C VAL A 398 -24.60 -21.35 -8.89
N ALA A 399 -23.36 -20.96 -9.21
CA ALA A 399 -22.37 -21.89 -9.76
C ALA A 399 -22.00 -22.95 -8.71
N ALA A 400 -21.70 -22.55 -7.48
CA ALA A 400 -21.35 -23.47 -6.38
C ALA A 400 -22.49 -24.47 -6.06
N LEU A 401 -23.75 -24.04 -6.16
CA LEU A 401 -24.92 -24.90 -5.95
C LEU A 401 -25.14 -25.91 -7.09
N THR A 402 -24.89 -25.52 -8.34
CA THR A 402 -25.29 -26.30 -9.52
C THR A 402 -24.17 -27.15 -10.15
N GLY A 403 -22.90 -26.78 -9.94
CA GLY A 403 -21.74 -27.45 -10.55
C GLY A 403 -21.63 -28.93 -10.19
N PRO A 404 -21.49 -29.30 -8.90
CA PRO A 404 -21.34 -30.70 -8.49
C PRO A 404 -22.54 -31.58 -8.88
N PRO A 405 -23.81 -31.18 -8.69
CA PRO A 405 -24.96 -31.96 -9.17
C PRO A 405 -25.00 -32.14 -10.69
N LEU A 406 -24.61 -31.14 -11.48
CA LEU A 406 -24.52 -31.25 -12.94
C LEU A 406 -23.44 -32.25 -13.35
N ALA A 407 -22.25 -32.15 -12.75
CA ALA A 407 -21.14 -33.07 -12.99
C ALA A 407 -21.48 -34.52 -12.59
N GLY A 408 -22.20 -34.71 -11.49
CA GLY A 408 -22.75 -36.01 -11.09
C GLY A 408 -23.73 -36.57 -12.11
N LYS A 409 -24.66 -35.75 -12.62
CA LYS A 409 -25.61 -36.17 -13.66
C LYS A 409 -24.92 -36.54 -14.97
N LEU A 410 -23.85 -35.83 -15.35
CA LEU A 410 -23.03 -36.15 -16.51
C LEU A 410 -22.32 -37.51 -16.35
N ILE A 411 -21.78 -37.84 -15.17
CA ILE A 411 -21.20 -39.16 -14.88
C ILE A 411 -22.25 -40.28 -15.01
N VAL A 412 -23.46 -40.07 -14.49
CA VAL A 412 -24.56 -41.04 -14.57
C VAL A 412 -24.99 -41.28 -16.03
N VAL A 413 -25.19 -40.22 -16.82
CA VAL A 413 -25.56 -40.33 -18.25
C VAL A 413 -24.43 -40.98 -19.08
N ALA A 414 -23.18 -40.81 -18.67
CA ALA A 414 -22.02 -41.46 -19.28
C ALA A 414 -21.73 -42.88 -18.74
N ASN A 415 -22.69 -43.53 -18.08
CA ASN A 415 -22.57 -44.88 -17.49
C ASN A 415 -21.35 -45.02 -16.56
N GLY A 416 -21.18 -44.08 -15.64
CA GLY A 416 -20.08 -44.04 -14.67
C GLY A 416 -18.75 -43.49 -15.22
N ARG A 417 -18.70 -43.09 -16.49
CA ARG A 417 -17.48 -42.52 -17.10
C ARG A 417 -17.37 -41.02 -16.83
N TYR A 418 -16.31 -40.62 -16.16
CA TYR A 418 -16.07 -39.22 -15.77
C TYR A 418 -15.73 -38.28 -16.94
N ILE A 419 -15.48 -38.82 -18.15
CA ILE A 419 -15.03 -38.08 -19.33
C ILE A 419 -15.94 -36.90 -19.73
N GLY A 420 -17.26 -37.06 -19.60
CA GLY A 420 -18.21 -35.97 -19.91
C GLY A 420 -18.04 -34.77 -18.99
N SER A 421 -17.87 -35.03 -17.69
CA SER A 421 -17.65 -33.99 -16.66
C SER A 421 -16.24 -33.40 -16.73
N GLN A 422 -15.23 -34.20 -17.08
CA GLN A 422 -13.86 -33.72 -17.36
C GLN A 422 -13.85 -32.75 -18.54
N ILE A 423 -14.47 -33.11 -19.68
CA ILE A 423 -14.56 -32.21 -20.85
C ILE A 423 -15.35 -30.94 -20.51
N TRP A 424 -16.53 -31.07 -19.87
CA TRP A 424 -17.33 -29.91 -19.43
C TRP A 424 -16.54 -28.97 -18.50
N GLY A 425 -15.85 -29.53 -17.49
CA GLY A 425 -15.08 -28.75 -16.53
C GLY A 425 -13.90 -28.02 -17.17
N GLY A 426 -13.13 -28.72 -18.02
CA GLY A 426 -12.01 -28.13 -18.75
C GLY A 426 -12.44 -27.00 -19.70
N VAL A 427 -13.55 -27.21 -20.44
CA VAL A 427 -14.11 -26.19 -21.34
C VAL A 427 -14.64 -24.98 -20.55
N CYS A 428 -15.33 -25.18 -19.42
CA CYS A 428 -15.78 -24.07 -18.57
C CYS A 428 -14.61 -23.26 -17.98
N LEU A 429 -13.50 -23.91 -17.59
CA LEU A 429 -12.29 -23.19 -17.16
C LEU A 429 -11.66 -22.37 -18.29
N LEU A 430 -11.62 -22.89 -19.52
CA LEU A 430 -11.14 -22.12 -20.69
C LEU A 430 -12.06 -20.94 -21.03
N ILE A 431 -13.38 -21.10 -20.94
CA ILE A 431 -14.35 -20.00 -21.09
C ILE A 431 -14.12 -18.94 -20.00
N GLY A 432 -13.93 -19.37 -18.74
CA GLY A 432 -13.59 -18.48 -17.63
C GLY A 432 -12.29 -17.69 -17.87
N ALA A 433 -11.24 -18.35 -18.36
CA ALA A 433 -9.98 -17.70 -18.73
C ALA A 433 -10.11 -16.72 -19.91
N ALA A 434 -10.95 -17.03 -20.90
CA ALA A 434 -11.25 -16.13 -22.02
C ALA A 434 -11.95 -14.86 -21.55
N PHE A 435 -12.99 -14.97 -20.70
CA PHE A 435 -13.65 -13.80 -20.10
C PHE A 435 -12.72 -13.00 -19.19
N LEU A 436 -11.80 -13.63 -18.44
CA LEU A 436 -10.80 -12.92 -17.63
C LEU A 436 -9.79 -12.16 -18.51
N THR A 437 -9.42 -12.74 -19.66
CA THR A 437 -8.56 -12.09 -20.65
C THR A 437 -9.26 -10.88 -21.27
N ALA A 438 -10.53 -11.00 -21.61
CA ALA A 438 -11.35 -9.88 -22.08
C ALA A 438 -11.44 -8.76 -21.02
N ALA A 439 -11.65 -9.10 -19.74
CA ALA A 439 -11.61 -8.14 -18.63
C ALA A 439 -10.24 -7.45 -18.48
N SER A 440 -9.14 -8.17 -18.72
CA SER A 440 -7.79 -7.57 -18.72
C SER A 440 -7.57 -6.63 -19.91
N CYS A 441 -8.22 -6.86 -21.04
CA CYS A 441 -8.13 -6.00 -22.23
C CYS A 441 -9.02 -4.76 -22.12
N SER A 442 -10.20 -4.86 -21.51
CA SER A 442 -11.10 -3.70 -21.31
C SER A 442 -10.50 -2.60 -20.45
N VAL A 443 -9.56 -2.93 -19.54
CA VAL A 443 -8.80 -1.93 -18.76
C VAL A 443 -7.76 -1.19 -19.63
N LYS A 444 -7.22 -1.84 -20.67
CA LYS A 444 -6.18 -1.26 -21.54
C LYS A 444 -6.75 -0.41 -22.68
N ALA A 445 -7.97 -0.72 -23.13
CA ALA A 445 -8.66 -0.03 -24.23
C ALA A 445 -9.07 1.43 -23.93
N VAL A 446 -8.82 1.93 -22.72
CA VAL A 446 -9.07 3.34 -22.32
C VAL A 446 -7.86 4.24 -22.61
N LEU A 447 -6.73 3.67 -23.05
CA LEU A 447 -5.59 4.42 -23.62
C LEU A 447 -5.68 4.41 -25.16
N PRO A 448 -5.31 5.51 -25.85
CA PRO A 448 -5.54 5.64 -27.30
C PRO A 448 -4.76 4.62 -28.13
N LEU A 449 -5.38 4.15 -29.22
CA LEU A 449 -4.98 2.97 -30.01
C LEU A 449 -3.58 3.02 -30.68
N TRP A 450 -2.85 4.14 -30.60
CA TRP A 450 -1.61 4.40 -31.34
C TRP A 450 -0.37 3.64 -30.86
N THR A 451 -0.50 2.68 -29.94
CA THR A 451 0.62 1.82 -29.47
C THR A 451 0.44 0.33 -29.78
N MET A 452 -0.42 -0.03 -30.74
CA MET A 452 -0.47 -1.39 -31.30
C MET A 452 0.69 -1.67 -32.26
N SER A 453 1.90 -1.84 -31.71
CA SER A 453 2.99 -2.55 -32.39
C SER A 453 3.07 -4.01 -31.89
N ALA A 454 3.53 -4.92 -32.76
CA ALA A 454 3.25 -6.35 -32.62
C ALA A 454 3.86 -6.98 -31.35
N ALA A 455 3.07 -7.78 -30.63
CA ALA A 455 3.55 -8.61 -29.53
C ALA A 455 4.29 -9.86 -30.05
N PRO A 456 5.60 -10.05 -29.75
CA PRO A 456 6.31 -11.26 -30.16
C PRO A 456 5.97 -12.42 -29.23
N TRP A 457 5.29 -13.44 -29.77
CA TRP A 457 5.08 -14.70 -29.06
C TRP A 457 6.42 -15.43 -28.83
N ILE A 458 6.61 -15.97 -27.63
CA ILE A 458 7.66 -16.96 -27.27
C ILE A 458 9.10 -16.55 -27.67
N CYS A 459 9.72 -15.64 -26.91
CA CYS A 459 11.15 -15.37 -27.06
C CYS A 459 12.01 -16.57 -26.62
N ARG A 460 12.96 -17.00 -27.48
CA ARG A 460 13.91 -18.10 -27.21
C ARG A 460 14.83 -17.87 -26.00
N SER A 461 14.91 -16.67 -25.44
CA SER A 461 15.68 -16.38 -24.22
C SER A 461 15.09 -17.05 -22.97
N CYS A 462 13.76 -17.09 -22.83
CA CYS A 462 13.08 -17.65 -21.65
C CYS A 462 13.36 -19.16 -21.50
N PHE A 463 13.48 -19.90 -22.62
CA PHE A 463 13.83 -21.32 -22.60
C PHE A 463 15.31 -21.58 -22.21
N ARG A 464 16.18 -20.56 -22.30
CA ARG A 464 17.56 -20.61 -21.78
C ARG A 464 17.65 -20.28 -20.29
N ALA A 465 16.73 -19.46 -19.76
CA ALA A 465 16.66 -19.16 -18.33
C ALA A 465 16.40 -20.43 -17.48
N LEU A 466 15.52 -21.32 -17.97
CA LEU A 466 15.23 -22.63 -17.36
C LEU A 466 16.39 -23.64 -17.43
N ARG A 467 17.53 -23.32 -18.06
CA ARG A 467 18.69 -24.22 -18.20
C ARG A 467 19.92 -23.78 -17.39
N ARG A 468 19.82 -22.78 -16.52
CA ARG A 468 20.86 -22.50 -15.53
C ARG A 468 20.62 -23.31 -14.27
N SER A 469 21.57 -24.17 -13.94
CA SER A 469 21.58 -24.96 -12.70
C SER A 469 21.60 -24.04 -11.48
N HIS A 470 20.64 -24.23 -10.57
CA HIS A 470 20.72 -23.65 -9.23
C HIS A 470 21.85 -24.33 -8.45
N GLN A 471 23.00 -23.66 -8.34
CA GLN A 471 23.83 -23.88 -7.16
C GLN A 471 23.05 -23.38 -5.94
N LEU A 472 23.02 -24.20 -4.89
CA LEU A 472 22.42 -23.86 -3.61
C LEU A 472 23.22 -22.71 -2.98
N GLN A 473 22.65 -21.50 -2.94
CA GLN A 473 23.33 -20.39 -2.29
C GLN A 473 23.18 -20.51 -0.78
N ILE A 474 24.30 -20.86 -0.13
CA ILE A 474 24.43 -21.10 1.30
C ILE A 474 24.14 -19.80 2.09
N VAL A 475 23.76 -19.98 3.37
CA VAL A 475 23.59 -18.91 4.36
C VAL A 475 24.69 -17.86 4.24
N ARG A 476 24.31 -16.59 4.02
CA ARG A 476 25.23 -15.46 4.15
C ARG A 476 25.63 -15.30 5.61
N PHE A 477 26.79 -15.82 5.97
CA PHE A 477 27.61 -15.17 6.99
C PHE A 477 28.03 -13.78 6.49
N SER A 478 28.17 -12.83 7.40
CA SER A 478 28.79 -11.54 7.08
C SER A 478 30.31 -11.75 7.08
N SER A 479 30.95 -11.71 5.91
CA SER A 479 32.40 -11.55 5.82
C SER A 479 32.72 -10.07 5.64
N ASN A 480 33.71 -9.57 6.40
CA ASN A 480 34.18 -8.19 6.31
C ASN A 480 35.27 -8.07 5.24
N ASP A 481 35.04 -8.62 4.05
CA ASP A 481 35.96 -8.53 2.92
C ASP A 481 35.77 -7.20 2.19
N ALA A 482 36.52 -6.19 2.62
CA ALA A 482 36.56 -4.88 1.99
C ALA A 482 37.40 -4.91 0.71
N SER A 483 36.82 -5.36 -0.40
CA SER A 483 37.35 -5.13 -1.75
C SER A 483 36.70 -3.89 -2.36
N THR A 484 37.20 -2.70 -2.02
CA THR A 484 36.69 -1.43 -2.54
C THR A 484 36.82 -1.38 -4.05
N SER A 485 35.71 -1.12 -4.74
CA SER A 485 35.70 -0.75 -6.15
C SER A 485 34.52 0.17 -6.44
N LEU A 486 34.80 1.31 -7.07
CA LEU A 486 33.80 2.27 -7.46
C LEU A 486 32.80 1.64 -8.43
N ALA A 487 31.49 1.76 -8.15
CA ALA A 487 30.45 1.17 -8.98
C ALA A 487 30.56 1.64 -10.45
N PRO A 488 30.54 0.75 -11.46
CA PRO A 488 30.71 1.14 -12.87
C PRO A 488 29.65 2.08 -13.47
N SER A 489 28.56 2.34 -12.74
CA SER A 489 27.59 3.42 -13.02
C SER A 489 28.12 4.78 -12.57
N LEU A 490 28.69 4.88 -11.36
CA LEU A 490 29.31 6.10 -10.83
C LEU A 490 30.51 6.54 -11.68
N LEU A 491 31.39 5.61 -12.05
CA LEU A 491 32.56 5.93 -12.87
C LEU A 491 32.16 6.53 -14.23
N ARG A 492 31.18 5.91 -14.92
CA ARG A 492 30.66 6.45 -16.19
C ARG A 492 29.97 7.81 -16.03
N ARG A 493 29.26 8.05 -14.92
CA ARG A 493 28.68 9.37 -14.62
C ARG A 493 29.77 10.41 -14.33
N ALA A 494 30.82 10.06 -13.58
CA ALA A 494 31.96 10.94 -13.35
C ALA A 494 32.66 11.33 -14.66
N GLN A 495 32.93 10.35 -15.53
CA GLN A 495 33.55 10.56 -16.84
C GLN A 495 32.67 11.44 -17.75
N SER A 496 31.35 11.22 -17.77
CA SER A 496 30.40 12.07 -18.49
C SER A 496 30.39 13.52 -17.98
N LEU A 497 30.43 13.72 -16.65
CA LEU A 497 30.47 15.05 -16.04
C LEU A 497 31.82 15.76 -16.24
N SER A 498 32.94 15.01 -16.31
CA SER A 498 34.24 15.58 -16.66
C SER A 498 34.33 15.95 -18.14
N ALA A 499 33.67 15.21 -19.04
CA ALA A 499 33.55 15.58 -20.44
C ALA A 499 32.69 16.85 -20.61
N GLU A 500 31.55 16.94 -19.92
CA GLU A 500 30.70 18.15 -19.86
C GLU A 500 31.51 19.36 -19.36
N HIS A 501 32.29 19.20 -18.29
CA HIS A 501 33.20 20.23 -17.79
C HIS A 501 34.19 20.72 -18.86
N ASP A 502 34.88 19.80 -19.53
CA ASP A 502 35.94 20.16 -20.46
C ASP A 502 35.40 20.79 -21.75
N ASP A 503 34.20 20.40 -22.21
CA ASP A 503 33.52 21.06 -23.33
C ASP A 503 32.94 22.43 -22.95
N LEU A 504 32.45 22.60 -21.72
CA LEU A 504 32.08 23.92 -21.20
C LEU A 504 33.31 24.84 -21.08
N GLN A 505 34.46 24.33 -20.62
CA GLN A 505 35.69 25.10 -20.54
C GLN A 505 36.20 25.52 -21.94
N LYS A 506 36.10 24.65 -22.95
CA LYS A 506 36.33 25.01 -24.37
C LYS A 506 35.36 26.09 -24.87
N SER A 507 34.06 26.00 -24.53
CA SER A 507 33.06 27.00 -24.90
C SER A 507 33.32 28.36 -24.24
N LEU A 508 33.77 28.39 -22.98
CA LEU A 508 34.03 29.62 -22.24
C LEU A 508 35.27 30.36 -22.75
N ASN A 509 36.25 29.62 -23.27
CA ASN A 509 37.43 30.19 -23.95
C ASN A 509 37.11 30.86 -25.30
N SER A 510 35.92 30.62 -25.88
CA SER A 510 35.49 31.23 -27.16
C SER A 510 34.33 32.23 -27.01
N SER A 511 33.44 32.05 -26.03
CA SER A 511 32.41 33.03 -25.67
C SER A 511 32.04 32.92 -24.19
N PHE A 512 32.12 34.05 -23.47
CA PHE A 512 31.77 34.09 -22.06
C PHE A 512 30.26 34.10 -21.84
N ASP A 513 29.80 33.23 -20.94
CA ASP A 513 28.40 33.05 -20.57
C ASP A 513 28.36 32.74 -19.06
N ALA A 514 27.67 33.57 -18.28
CA ALA A 514 27.63 33.45 -16.83
C ALA A 514 26.96 32.14 -16.34
N GLY A 515 25.98 31.61 -17.09
CA GLY A 515 25.33 30.35 -16.77
C GLY A 515 26.28 29.16 -16.99
N LYS A 516 26.98 29.14 -18.14
CA LYS A 516 28.01 28.13 -18.42
C LYS A 516 29.20 28.22 -17.46
N ALA A 517 29.63 29.44 -17.10
CA ALA A 517 30.70 29.66 -16.14
C ALA A 517 30.36 29.09 -14.76
N LYS A 518 29.14 29.31 -14.28
CA LYS A 518 28.64 28.69 -13.04
C LYS A 518 28.65 27.15 -13.14
N ARG A 519 28.09 26.59 -14.22
CA ARG A 519 28.02 25.14 -14.44
C ARG A 519 29.41 24.49 -14.51
N ALA A 520 30.37 25.12 -15.19
CA ALA A 520 31.76 24.66 -15.21
C ALA A 520 32.38 24.68 -13.80
N GLY A 521 32.14 25.74 -13.01
CA GLY A 521 32.59 25.84 -11.62
C GLY A 521 32.00 24.76 -10.69
N GLU A 522 30.75 24.35 -10.91
CA GLU A 522 30.12 23.22 -10.21
C GLU A 522 30.82 21.89 -10.55
N LEU A 523 31.03 21.62 -11.85
CA LEU A 523 31.59 20.36 -12.33
C LEU A 523 33.10 20.20 -12.12
N GLY A 524 33.84 21.30 -12.01
CA GLY A 524 35.30 21.28 -11.83
C GLY A 524 35.76 20.49 -10.59
N ARG A 525 34.91 20.40 -9.56
CA ARG A 525 35.13 19.53 -8.39
C ARG A 525 35.15 18.05 -8.76
N VAL A 526 34.18 17.61 -9.57
CA VAL A 526 34.06 16.22 -10.05
C VAL A 526 35.20 15.89 -11.02
N ALA A 527 35.48 16.78 -11.98
CA ALA A 527 36.57 16.61 -12.94
C ALA A 527 37.95 16.52 -12.25
N SER A 528 38.19 17.34 -11.22
CA SER A 528 39.41 17.28 -10.41
C SER A 528 39.52 15.98 -9.59
N ALA A 529 38.44 15.57 -8.93
CA ALA A 529 38.41 14.33 -8.15
C ALA A 529 38.60 13.09 -9.03
N LEU A 530 37.96 13.05 -10.20
CA LEU A 530 38.11 11.95 -11.16
C LEU A 530 39.55 11.87 -11.68
N ARG A 531 40.13 12.97 -12.15
CA ARG A 531 41.52 12.98 -12.66
C ARG A 531 42.53 12.54 -11.61
N ALA A 532 42.31 12.88 -10.34
CA ALA A 532 43.15 12.41 -9.24
C ALA A 532 43.01 10.89 -9.01
N TRP A 533 41.79 10.36 -9.05
CA TRP A 533 41.52 8.92 -8.94
C TRP A 533 42.06 8.13 -10.15
N GLU A 534 41.83 8.60 -11.38
CA GLU A 534 42.36 7.98 -12.61
C GLU A 534 43.89 7.98 -12.63
N LYS A 535 44.55 9.05 -12.13
CA LYS A 535 46.01 9.07 -11.97
C LYS A 535 46.50 8.00 -10.98
N ALA A 536 45.90 7.92 -9.79
CA ALA A 536 46.27 6.90 -8.80
C ALA A 536 46.04 5.48 -9.34
N GLN A 537 44.95 5.26 -10.08
CA GLN A 537 44.66 3.98 -10.73
C GLN A 537 45.71 3.63 -11.82
N SER A 538 46.23 4.61 -12.55
CA SER A 538 47.36 4.43 -13.48
C SER A 538 48.62 3.99 -12.73
N SER A 539 49.03 4.75 -11.71
CA SER A 539 50.22 4.45 -10.92
C SER A 539 50.16 3.09 -10.20
N ILE A 540 48.98 2.67 -9.71
CA ILE A 540 48.78 1.31 -9.16
C ILE A 540 48.94 0.24 -10.24
N THR A 541 48.49 0.50 -11.48
CA THR A 541 48.62 -0.45 -12.60
C THR A 541 50.08 -0.57 -13.06
N GLU A 542 50.78 0.56 -13.13
CA GLU A 542 52.22 0.63 -13.42
C GLU A 542 53.05 -0.10 -12.35
N LEU A 543 52.84 0.22 -11.06
CA LEU A 543 53.51 -0.45 -9.93
C LEU A 543 53.18 -1.94 -9.86
N ALA A 544 51.94 -2.35 -10.13
CA ALA A 544 51.57 -3.77 -10.17
C ALA A 544 52.35 -4.52 -11.27
N SER A 545 52.46 -3.94 -12.46
CA SER A 545 53.24 -4.54 -13.54
C SER A 545 54.73 -4.67 -13.17
N MET A 546 55.32 -3.68 -12.48
CA MET A 546 56.71 -3.73 -12.02
C MET A 546 56.93 -4.69 -10.83
N ALA A 547 55.89 -4.99 -10.05
CA ALA A 547 55.94 -5.91 -8.90
C ALA A 547 55.69 -7.39 -9.27
N GLU A 548 55.06 -7.65 -10.42
CA GLU A 548 54.69 -9.00 -10.93
C GLU A 548 55.57 -9.49 -12.10
N ASP A 549 56.39 -8.62 -12.71
CA ASP A 549 57.33 -8.98 -13.79
C ASP A 549 58.42 -9.96 -13.28
N PRO A 550 58.55 -11.17 -13.86
CA PRO A 550 59.55 -12.15 -13.44
C PRO A 550 60.98 -11.85 -13.92
N ASP A 551 61.17 -10.93 -14.87
CA ASP A 551 62.49 -10.53 -15.40
C ASP A 551 63.04 -9.26 -14.69
N GLN A 552 62.31 -8.70 -13.72
CA GLN A 552 62.73 -7.57 -12.88
C GLN A 552 63.76 -7.93 -11.80
N ASP A 553 64.47 -6.91 -11.31
CA ASP A 553 65.35 -7.06 -10.15
C ASP A 553 64.52 -7.31 -8.86
N PRO A 554 64.83 -8.34 -8.04
CA PRO A 554 64.12 -8.61 -6.80
C PRO A 554 64.02 -7.42 -5.83
N ASP A 555 65.06 -6.56 -5.79
CA ASP A 555 65.07 -5.39 -4.92
C ASP A 555 64.13 -4.30 -5.45
N LEU A 556 64.13 -4.03 -6.78
CA LEU A 556 63.16 -3.12 -7.40
C LEU A 556 61.73 -3.61 -7.24
N ALA A 557 61.50 -4.91 -7.44
CA ALA A 557 60.19 -5.53 -7.27
C ALA A 557 59.72 -5.52 -5.80
N SER A 558 60.63 -5.40 -4.82
CA SER A 558 60.27 -5.17 -3.41
C SER A 558 59.76 -3.74 -3.19
N ILE A 559 60.50 -2.73 -3.65
CA ILE A 559 60.14 -1.31 -3.55
C ILE A 559 58.79 -1.05 -4.22
N ALA A 560 58.54 -1.65 -5.39
CA ALA A 560 57.28 -1.53 -6.10
C ALA A 560 56.07 -2.05 -5.31
N ARG A 561 56.23 -3.01 -4.39
CA ARG A 561 55.14 -3.54 -3.55
C ARG A 561 54.83 -2.59 -2.38
N ASP A 562 55.87 -2.03 -1.75
CA ASP A 562 55.72 -1.09 -0.65
C ASP A 562 55.06 0.23 -1.11
N GLU A 563 55.48 0.76 -2.28
CA GLU A 563 54.81 1.94 -2.87
C GLU A 563 53.36 1.65 -3.27
N LEU A 564 53.07 0.44 -3.75
CA LEU A 564 51.74 0.00 -4.17
C LEU A 564 50.75 -0.13 -3.01
N GLU A 565 51.18 -0.55 -1.83
CA GLU A 565 50.35 -0.46 -0.61
C GLU A 565 50.01 1.00 -0.27
N GLY A 566 51.02 1.88 -0.37
CA GLY A 566 50.84 3.33 -0.17
C GLY A 566 49.88 3.99 -1.17
N GLU A 567 49.94 3.62 -2.45
CA GLU A 567 48.99 4.12 -3.47
C GLU A 567 47.59 3.51 -3.32
N ARG A 568 47.45 2.23 -2.93
CA ARG A 568 46.12 1.64 -2.63
C ARG A 568 45.40 2.42 -1.52
N ALA A 569 46.10 2.75 -0.43
CA ALA A 569 45.54 3.57 0.65
C ALA A 569 45.15 4.99 0.20
N LYS A 570 45.87 5.58 -0.77
CA LYS A 570 45.48 6.86 -1.40
C LYS A 570 44.26 6.69 -2.30
N LEU A 571 44.12 5.58 -3.02
CA LEU A 571 42.98 5.29 -3.90
C LEU A 571 41.67 5.21 -3.10
N ASP A 572 41.65 4.55 -1.93
CA ASP A 572 40.46 4.52 -1.05
C ASP A 572 40.02 5.93 -0.60
N LEU A 573 40.98 6.80 -0.26
CA LEU A 573 40.72 8.20 0.10
C LEU A 573 40.24 9.04 -1.09
N LEU A 574 40.73 8.75 -2.30
CA LEU A 574 40.28 9.39 -3.54
C LEU A 574 38.89 8.88 -3.96
N GLU A 575 38.58 7.60 -3.76
CA GLU A 575 37.26 7.03 -4.05
C GLU A 575 36.18 7.65 -3.14
N LYS A 576 36.48 7.88 -1.86
CA LYS A 576 35.60 8.62 -0.94
C LYS A 576 35.33 10.05 -1.43
N LYS A 577 36.39 10.82 -1.72
CA LYS A 577 36.27 12.19 -2.27
C LYS A 577 35.52 12.24 -3.60
N LEU A 578 35.71 11.25 -4.47
CA LEU A 578 34.98 11.14 -5.73
C LEU A 578 33.49 10.87 -5.50
N LYS A 579 33.12 9.97 -4.59
CA LYS A 579 31.71 9.75 -4.18
C LYS A 579 31.07 11.02 -3.61
N GLU A 580 31.75 11.71 -2.69
CA GLU A 580 31.31 12.99 -2.11
C GLU A 580 31.13 14.09 -3.18
N SER A 581 31.98 14.11 -4.22
CA SER A 581 31.84 15.06 -5.33
C SER A 581 30.66 14.74 -6.26
N LEU A 582 30.27 13.47 -6.36
CA LEU A 582 29.19 13.00 -7.24
C LEU A 582 27.80 13.16 -6.61
N THR A 583 27.69 13.13 -5.29
CA THR A 583 26.43 13.39 -4.57
C THR A 583 25.93 14.82 -4.81
N PRO A 584 24.69 15.03 -5.28
CA PRO A 584 24.14 16.37 -5.42
C PRO A 584 23.95 17.00 -4.05
N ARG A 585 24.37 18.26 -3.89
CA ARG A 585 24.11 19.03 -2.66
C ARG A 585 22.60 19.15 -2.41
N HIS A 586 22.20 18.99 -1.15
CA HIS A 586 20.82 19.21 -0.73
C HIS A 586 20.40 20.67 -1.00
N ALA A 587 19.16 20.91 -1.46
CA ALA A 587 18.70 22.23 -1.88
C ALA A 587 18.82 23.31 -0.78
N PHE A 588 18.69 22.90 0.48
CA PHE A 588 18.83 23.75 1.67
C PHE A 588 20.17 23.61 2.39
N ALA A 589 21.19 22.94 1.81
CA ALA A 589 22.43 22.59 2.50
C ALA A 589 23.15 23.80 3.12
N ASP A 590 23.26 24.88 2.36
CA ASP A 590 23.99 26.10 2.75
C ASP A 590 23.15 27.05 3.66
N LEU A 591 21.90 26.71 3.99
CA LEU A 591 21.02 27.53 4.85
C LEU A 591 21.26 27.33 6.36
N PRO A 592 20.89 28.33 7.20
CA PRO A 592 20.70 28.15 8.63
C PRO A 592 19.56 27.15 8.93
N CYS A 593 19.44 26.69 10.18
CA CYS A 593 18.43 25.67 10.53
C CYS A 593 17.73 25.91 11.87
N MET A 594 16.51 25.38 11.98
CA MET A 594 15.70 25.37 13.19
C MET A 594 15.50 23.92 13.64
N VAL A 595 15.91 23.61 14.87
CA VAL A 595 15.77 22.30 15.51
C VAL A 595 14.64 22.35 16.53
N GLU A 596 13.61 21.54 16.31
CA GLU A 596 12.44 21.47 17.19
C GLU A 596 12.37 20.16 17.96
N PHE A 597 12.06 20.25 19.25
CA PHE A 597 11.97 19.14 20.19
C PHE A 597 10.53 19.04 20.74
N ARG A 598 9.85 17.91 20.51
CA ARG A 598 8.54 17.63 21.12
C ARG A 598 8.51 16.26 21.82
N PRO A 599 7.88 16.13 23.00
CA PRO A 599 7.80 14.88 23.74
C PRO A 599 7.00 13.83 22.96
N GLY A 600 7.56 12.63 22.83
CA GLY A 600 6.92 11.47 22.22
C GLY A 600 6.27 10.53 23.25
N PRO A 601 6.10 9.23 22.92
CA PRO A 601 5.41 8.25 23.77
C PRO A 601 6.12 7.90 25.10
N GLY A 602 6.10 8.81 26.08
CA GLY A 602 6.72 8.65 27.40
C GLY A 602 5.99 9.32 28.59
N GLY A 603 4.97 10.15 28.36
CA GLY A 603 4.36 10.95 29.43
C GLY A 603 5.32 12.02 29.96
N LEU A 604 5.32 12.28 31.28
CA LEU A 604 6.23 13.24 31.92
C LEU A 604 7.71 12.91 31.66
N GLU A 605 8.08 11.62 31.66
CA GLU A 605 9.45 11.19 31.34
C GLU A 605 9.85 11.52 29.89
N GLY A 606 8.89 11.55 28.97
CA GLY A 606 9.12 12.06 27.62
C GLY A 606 9.52 13.53 27.62
N ARG A 607 8.92 14.35 28.50
CA ARG A 607 9.16 15.80 28.62
C ARG A 607 10.52 16.12 29.26
N TYR A 608 10.88 15.43 30.34
CA TYR A 608 12.21 15.57 30.95
C TYR A 608 13.33 15.18 29.97
N PHE A 609 13.11 14.16 29.13
CA PHE A 609 14.06 13.80 28.08
C PHE A 609 14.08 14.82 26.91
N THR A 610 12.97 15.53 26.62
CA THR A 610 12.97 16.67 25.69
C THR A 610 13.93 17.77 26.17
N ASP A 611 13.88 18.14 27.45
CA ASP A 611 14.78 19.11 28.07
C ASP A 611 16.24 18.64 28.05
N THR A 612 16.48 17.35 28.32
CA THR A 612 17.82 16.74 28.23
C THR A 612 18.42 16.91 26.81
N LEU A 613 17.65 16.60 25.76
CA LEU A 613 18.11 16.74 24.37
C LEU A 613 18.28 18.21 23.95
N PHE A 614 17.36 19.10 24.35
CA PHE A 614 17.48 20.53 24.07
C PHE A 614 18.76 21.11 24.71
N LYS A 615 19.05 20.77 25.97
CA LYS A 615 20.30 21.14 26.66
C LYS A 615 21.53 20.56 25.97
N MET A 616 21.49 19.29 25.56
CA MET A 616 22.58 18.62 24.84
C MET A 616 22.97 19.35 23.54
N TYR A 617 22.00 19.66 22.67
CA TYR A 617 22.31 20.39 21.42
C TYR A 617 22.70 21.84 21.68
N LYS A 618 22.08 22.53 22.65
CA LYS A 618 22.47 23.90 23.02
C LYS A 618 23.91 23.97 23.56
N ALA A 619 24.34 22.99 24.35
CA ALA A 619 25.71 22.88 24.84
C ALA A 619 26.71 22.54 23.72
N MET A 620 26.34 21.63 22.80
CA MET A 620 27.12 21.34 21.60
C MET A 620 27.31 22.59 20.73
N CYS A 621 26.25 23.38 20.51
CA CYS A 621 26.33 24.64 19.78
C CYS A 621 27.30 25.63 20.44
N ALA A 622 27.21 25.80 21.77
CA ALA A 622 28.12 26.66 22.52
C ALA A 622 29.59 26.18 22.43
N ARG A 623 29.85 24.86 22.51
CA ARG A 623 31.19 24.28 22.37
C ARG A 623 31.76 24.47 20.95
N ARG A 624 30.93 24.34 19.92
CA ARG A 624 31.33 24.50 18.50
C ARG A 624 31.32 25.95 18.01
N GLY A 625 30.90 26.91 18.84
CA GLY A 625 30.84 28.33 18.49
C GLY A 625 29.66 28.73 17.59
N TYR A 626 28.63 27.89 17.46
CA TYR A 626 27.44 28.19 16.68
C TYR A 626 26.54 29.23 17.37
N ARG A 627 26.02 30.19 16.59
CA ARG A 627 25.07 31.22 17.03
C ARG A 627 23.68 30.62 17.16
N ALA A 628 23.45 29.98 18.31
CA ALA A 628 22.19 29.32 18.66
C ALA A 628 21.24 30.25 19.43
N ASN A 629 20.08 30.56 18.84
CA ASN A 629 19.01 31.38 19.40
C ASN A 629 17.85 30.48 19.89
N VAL A 630 17.17 30.85 20.98
CA VAL A 630 16.04 30.07 21.53
C VAL A 630 14.74 30.77 21.18
N LEU A 631 14.07 30.32 20.12
CA LEU A 631 12.81 30.91 19.65
C LEU A 631 11.63 30.55 20.56
N LYS A 632 11.61 29.33 21.11
CA LYS A 632 10.53 28.86 22.00
C LYS A 632 11.03 27.86 23.02
N TYR A 633 10.53 27.93 24.25
CA TYR A 633 10.82 26.99 25.34
C TYR A 633 9.62 26.95 26.30
N GLU A 634 8.70 26.02 26.06
CA GLU A 634 7.39 25.92 26.72
C GLU A 634 7.32 24.73 27.68
N MET A 635 6.79 24.95 28.88
CA MET A 635 6.61 23.94 29.93
C MET A 635 5.18 23.40 29.98
N ALA A 636 5.02 22.13 30.36
CA ALA A 636 3.70 21.56 30.57
C ALA A 636 3.09 21.99 31.91
N GLU A 637 2.07 22.86 31.87
CA GLU A 637 1.30 23.35 33.03
C GLU A 637 0.89 22.23 34.00
N ALA A 638 0.51 21.06 33.46
CA ALA A 638 0.03 19.90 34.21
C ALA A 638 1.08 19.17 35.09
N ALA A 639 2.28 19.72 35.24
CA ALA A 639 3.32 19.19 36.13
C ALA A 639 3.47 19.96 37.46
N GLY A 640 3.10 21.25 37.50
CA GLY A 640 3.51 22.17 38.57
C GLY A 640 5.03 22.36 38.64
N ASP A 641 5.56 22.87 39.76
CA ASP A 641 7.01 23.09 40.00
C ASP A 641 7.81 21.77 40.18
N GLN A 642 7.34 20.65 39.63
CA GLN A 642 8.02 19.36 39.69
C GLN A 642 9.16 19.32 38.66
N SER A 643 10.34 19.79 39.05
CA SER A 643 11.60 19.40 38.42
C SER A 643 11.93 17.94 38.73
N SER A 644 12.64 17.27 37.83
CA SER A 644 13.15 15.92 38.10
C SER A 644 14.21 15.93 39.22
N SER A 645 14.50 14.76 39.79
CA SER A 645 15.64 14.56 40.72
C SER A 645 17.02 14.80 40.10
N SER A 646 17.10 15.01 38.77
CA SER A 646 18.31 15.41 38.02
C SER A 646 18.26 16.86 37.52
N GLY A 647 17.28 17.66 37.95
CA GLY A 647 17.14 19.07 37.54
C GLY A 647 16.60 19.28 36.12
N GLU A 648 15.98 18.24 35.55
CA GLU A 648 15.30 18.31 34.24
C GLU A 648 13.91 18.93 34.40
N GLN A 649 13.47 19.65 33.39
CA GLN A 649 12.21 20.39 33.37
C GLN A 649 11.18 19.74 32.43
N PRO A 650 9.86 19.83 32.71
CA PRO A 650 8.82 19.14 31.95
C PRO A 650 8.45 19.88 30.64
N VAL A 651 9.42 20.01 29.73
CA VAL A 651 9.27 20.68 28.43
C VAL A 651 8.19 20.03 27.56
N GLN A 652 7.23 20.86 27.15
CA GLN A 652 6.16 20.51 26.21
C GLN A 652 6.56 20.80 24.75
N GLU A 653 7.35 21.85 24.51
CA GLU A 653 7.93 22.18 23.21
C GLU A 653 9.19 23.04 23.41
N ALA A 654 10.25 22.77 22.65
CA ALA A 654 11.41 23.66 22.56
C ALA A 654 11.89 23.80 21.12
N ILE A 655 12.35 25.00 20.76
CA ILE A 655 12.79 25.38 19.42
C ILE A 655 14.11 26.14 19.52
N LEU A 656 15.13 25.62 18.87
CA LEU A 656 16.48 26.18 18.80
C LEU A 656 16.81 26.53 17.35
N GLU A 657 16.95 27.82 17.05
CA GLU A 657 17.49 28.27 15.76
C GLU A 657 19.02 28.30 15.81
N ILE A 658 19.68 27.94 14.72
CA ILE A 658 21.12 28.00 14.53
C ILE A 658 21.37 28.87 13.29
N GLN A 659 21.89 30.08 13.50
CA GLN A 659 21.91 31.18 12.51
C GLN A 659 23.12 31.16 11.56
N ASP A 660 23.94 30.11 11.59
CA ASP A 660 25.15 30.01 10.77
C ASP A 660 24.87 29.33 9.42
N PRO A 661 25.36 29.89 8.30
CA PRO A 661 25.26 29.25 6.98
C PRO A 661 25.86 27.85 6.99
N GLY A 662 25.19 26.90 6.34
CA GLY A 662 25.59 25.48 6.31
C GLY A 662 25.11 24.65 7.50
N ALA A 663 24.44 25.24 8.51
CA ALA A 663 23.96 24.50 9.67
C ALA A 663 22.94 23.41 9.31
N TYR A 664 22.11 23.61 8.27
CA TYR A 664 21.13 22.59 7.87
C TYR A 664 21.78 21.27 7.44
N ASP A 665 22.85 21.28 6.64
CA ASP A 665 23.51 20.04 6.18
C ASP A 665 24.16 19.25 7.34
N ILE A 666 24.61 19.95 8.38
CA ILE A 666 25.20 19.36 9.58
C ILE A 666 24.13 18.75 10.49
N PHE A 667 23.02 19.46 10.70
CA PHE A 667 21.98 19.03 11.64
C PHE A 667 20.90 18.14 11.01
N ARG A 668 20.73 18.06 9.67
CA ARG A 668 19.69 17.21 9.05
C ARG A 668 19.77 15.71 9.40
N GLY A 669 20.95 15.25 9.86
CA GLY A 669 21.13 13.91 10.45
C GLY A 669 20.38 13.67 11.76
N GLU A 670 19.88 14.71 12.42
CA GLU A 670 19.24 14.66 13.74
C GLU A 670 17.71 14.57 13.69
N ALA A 671 17.10 14.66 12.50
CA ALA A 671 15.66 14.51 12.35
C ALA A 671 15.20 13.04 12.58
N GLY A 672 14.29 12.82 13.53
CA GLY A 672 13.72 11.51 13.82
C GLY A 672 13.29 11.30 15.28
N MET A 673 13.07 10.04 15.65
CA MET A 673 12.70 9.66 17.03
C MET A 673 13.95 9.27 17.85
N HIS A 674 14.20 10.00 18.94
CA HIS A 674 15.26 9.72 19.91
C HIS A 674 14.67 8.94 21.09
N ARG A 675 15.14 7.73 21.36
CA ARG A 675 14.60 6.83 22.40
C ARG A 675 15.49 6.80 23.64
N VAL A 676 14.93 7.04 24.83
CA VAL A 676 15.65 6.86 26.11
C VAL A 676 15.23 5.56 26.80
N GLN A 677 16.19 4.89 27.43
CA GLN A 677 15.98 3.74 28.31
C GLN A 677 16.72 3.99 29.63
N ARG A 678 15.97 4.35 30.68
CA ARG A 678 16.46 4.60 32.05
C ARG A 678 15.37 4.35 33.08
N ILE A 679 15.72 4.32 34.36
CA ILE A 679 14.75 4.42 35.45
C ILE A 679 14.36 5.90 35.57
N PRO A 680 13.08 6.28 35.40
CA PRO A 680 12.69 7.68 35.42
C PRO A 680 12.53 8.20 36.85
N SER A 681 12.71 9.50 37.04
CA SER A 681 12.53 10.20 38.32
C SER A 681 11.13 10.02 38.94
N THR A 682 10.14 9.65 38.13
CA THR A 682 8.73 9.46 38.51
C THR A 682 8.35 8.02 38.87
N GLU A 683 9.27 7.06 38.85
CA GLU A 683 8.98 5.64 39.13
C GLU A 683 9.62 5.15 40.45
N SER A 684 8.79 4.97 41.48
CA SER A 684 9.24 4.55 42.82
C SER A 684 9.75 3.11 42.91
N LYS A 685 9.48 2.25 41.91
CA LYS A 685 9.82 0.80 41.95
C LYS A 685 11.08 0.44 41.15
N GLY A 686 11.90 1.42 40.77
CA GLY A 686 13.19 1.19 40.11
C GLY A 686 13.09 0.51 38.73
N ARG A 687 11.96 0.67 38.02
CA ARG A 687 11.72 0.01 36.74
C ARG A 687 12.27 0.84 35.58
N VAL A 688 12.96 0.19 34.66
CA VAL A 688 13.44 0.83 33.42
C VAL A 688 12.24 1.11 32.52
N HIS A 689 11.97 2.39 32.26
CA HIS A 689 10.97 2.81 31.29
C HIS A 689 11.64 3.14 29.95
N THR A 690 10.85 3.09 28.87
CA THR A 690 11.29 3.41 27.52
C THR A 690 10.39 4.49 26.96
N SER A 691 10.96 5.69 26.88
CA SER A 691 10.33 6.92 26.39
C SER A 691 11.01 7.36 25.10
N ALA A 692 10.41 8.31 24.39
CA ALA A 692 11.01 8.88 23.19
C ALA A 692 10.63 10.35 23.02
N VAL A 693 11.44 11.08 22.26
CA VAL A 693 11.27 12.47 21.84
C VAL A 693 11.33 12.51 20.32
N ALA A 694 10.49 13.35 19.71
CA ALA A 694 10.53 13.64 18.28
C ALA A 694 11.37 14.90 18.03
N VAL A 695 12.32 14.81 17.11
CA VAL A 695 13.17 15.92 16.68
C VAL A 695 12.92 16.21 15.20
N TRP A 696 12.60 17.47 14.88
CA TRP A 696 12.60 17.99 13.51
C TRP A 696 13.82 18.88 13.31
N VAL A 697 14.34 18.90 12.08
CA VAL A 697 15.35 19.86 11.63
C VAL A 697 14.83 20.45 10.33
N LEU A 698 14.51 21.74 10.36
CA LEU A 698 13.94 22.49 9.24
C LEU A 698 14.95 23.57 8.82
N PRO A 699 14.97 24.03 7.55
CA PRO A 699 15.71 25.23 7.20
C PRO A 699 15.09 26.45 7.89
N SER A 700 15.91 27.37 8.40
CA SER A 700 15.43 28.71 8.77
C SER A 700 15.55 29.60 7.53
N PHE A 701 14.46 30.28 7.20
CA PHE A 701 14.42 31.29 6.14
C PHE A 701 14.46 32.68 6.81
N PRO A 702 15.23 33.65 6.28
CA PRO A 702 15.15 35.02 6.78
C PRO A 702 13.71 35.55 6.67
N GLU A 703 13.16 36.07 7.76
CA GLU A 703 11.84 36.72 7.71
C GLU A 703 11.94 38.03 6.91
N GLY A 704 11.13 38.15 5.86
CA GLY A 704 10.88 39.43 5.19
C GLY A 704 10.33 40.44 6.21
N GLY A 705 10.84 41.67 6.19
CA GLY A 705 10.83 42.59 7.33
C GLY A 705 9.44 42.98 7.85
N SER A 706 8.87 42.18 8.77
CA SER A 706 7.48 42.31 9.24
C SER A 706 7.32 42.25 10.77
N GLY A 707 8.44 42.34 11.53
CA GLY A 707 8.47 42.33 12.99
C GLY A 707 8.26 43.69 13.68
N GLY A 708 7.52 44.64 13.07
CA GLY A 708 7.31 45.98 13.61
C GLY A 708 5.87 46.48 13.45
N ASP A 709 5.38 47.28 14.42
CA ASP A 709 3.98 47.74 14.53
C ASP A 709 3.45 48.57 13.34
N ASN A 710 4.32 49.01 12.42
CA ASN A 710 3.91 49.67 11.18
C ASN A 710 3.91 48.67 10.03
N VAL A 711 2.74 48.12 9.70
CA VAL A 711 2.51 47.41 8.44
C VAL A 711 2.55 48.42 7.30
N ASP A 712 3.71 48.58 6.66
CA ASP A 712 3.75 49.23 5.35
C ASP A 712 3.02 48.33 4.33
N VAL A 713 2.22 48.97 3.49
CA VAL A 713 1.29 48.33 2.56
C VAL A 713 1.71 48.55 1.10
N ASP A 714 2.74 49.38 0.89
CA ASP A 714 3.33 49.69 -0.41
C ASP A 714 4.80 49.18 -0.53
N ASP A 715 5.34 48.54 0.52
CA ASP A 715 6.58 47.72 0.51
C ASP A 715 6.39 46.39 -0.28
N PRO A 716 7.16 46.12 -1.35
CA PRO A 716 7.07 44.89 -2.14
C PRO A 716 7.23 43.56 -1.39
N GLU A 717 7.91 43.52 -0.24
CA GLU A 717 8.08 42.27 0.54
C GLU A 717 6.97 42.05 1.60
N SER A 718 6.06 43.01 1.77
CA SER A 718 4.93 42.92 2.70
C SER A 718 3.82 41.98 2.21
N ASP A 719 3.31 41.09 3.09
CA ASP A 719 2.16 40.21 2.80
C ASP A 719 0.93 40.95 2.26
N PHE A 720 0.75 42.22 2.66
CA PHE A 720 -0.38 43.06 2.28
C PHE A 720 -0.17 43.82 0.96
N TYR A 721 1.03 43.75 0.37
CA TYR A 721 1.35 44.40 -0.89
C TYR A 721 0.65 43.74 -2.07
N VAL A 722 -0.05 44.55 -2.86
CA VAL A 722 -0.73 44.12 -4.08
C VAL A 722 -0.44 45.14 -5.16
N ASN A 723 0.26 44.71 -6.21
CA ASN A 723 0.60 45.55 -7.36
C ASN A 723 -0.69 46.08 -8.03
N PRO A 724 -0.89 47.41 -8.13
CA PRO A 724 -2.08 47.98 -8.77
C PRO A 724 -2.29 47.54 -10.23
N GLN A 725 -1.22 47.15 -10.94
CA GLN A 725 -1.29 46.68 -12.33
C GLN A 725 -1.90 45.26 -12.47
N GLU A 726 -1.89 44.47 -11.39
CA GLU A 726 -2.38 43.09 -11.36
C GLU A 726 -3.85 42.98 -10.96
N VAL A 727 -4.53 44.10 -10.69
CA VAL A 727 -5.94 44.15 -10.26
C VAL A 727 -6.83 44.76 -11.33
N LYS A 728 -7.67 43.92 -11.94
CA LYS A 728 -8.75 44.38 -12.84
C LYS A 728 -9.87 44.98 -12.00
N ILE A 729 -10.23 46.24 -12.27
CA ILE A 729 -11.34 46.94 -11.61
C ILE A 729 -12.51 47.07 -12.58
N GLU A 730 -13.69 46.60 -12.18
CA GLU A 730 -14.95 46.68 -12.95
C GLU A 730 -15.97 47.51 -12.17
N THR A 731 -16.67 48.43 -12.85
CA THR A 731 -17.81 49.18 -12.28
C THR A 731 -19.13 48.53 -12.68
N MET A 732 -20.11 48.54 -11.77
CA MET A 732 -21.42 47.95 -12.00
C MET A 732 -22.52 48.68 -11.21
N ARG A 733 -23.78 48.43 -11.56
CA ARG A 733 -24.93 48.95 -10.81
C ARG A 733 -25.14 48.11 -9.56
N ALA A 734 -25.42 48.77 -8.44
CA ALA A 734 -25.70 48.09 -7.18
C ALA A 734 -27.00 47.27 -7.27
N ARG A 735 -27.18 46.29 -6.38
CA ARG A 735 -28.41 45.51 -6.23
C ARG A 735 -29.05 45.76 -4.88
N GLY A 736 -30.30 46.20 -4.86
CA GLY A 736 -31.08 46.40 -3.63
C GLY A 736 -32.03 47.59 -3.70
N ALA A 737 -32.58 47.97 -2.55
CA ALA A 737 -33.52 49.10 -2.43
C ALA A 737 -32.80 50.46 -2.52
N GLY A 738 -32.96 51.18 -3.62
CA GLY A 738 -32.40 52.53 -3.77
C GLY A 738 -32.95 53.37 -4.94
N GLY A 739 -34.16 53.05 -5.42
CA GLY A 739 -34.90 53.86 -6.38
C GLY A 739 -34.13 54.19 -7.67
N GLN A 740 -34.34 55.40 -8.20
CA GLN A 740 -33.78 55.81 -9.49
C GLN A 740 -32.24 55.86 -9.51
N HIS A 741 -31.60 56.11 -8.36
CA HIS A 741 -30.13 56.16 -8.24
C HIS A 741 -29.51 54.78 -8.50
N VAL A 742 -30.04 53.72 -7.88
CA VAL A 742 -29.54 52.34 -8.08
C VAL A 742 -29.75 51.87 -9.52
N ASN A 743 -30.85 52.28 -10.16
CA ASN A 743 -31.14 51.88 -11.54
C ASN A 743 -30.26 52.57 -12.60
N LYS A 744 -29.72 53.76 -12.31
CA LYS A 744 -28.95 54.58 -13.26
C LYS A 744 -27.45 54.71 -12.95
N THR A 745 -27.02 54.58 -11.69
CA THR A 745 -25.66 54.93 -11.26
C THR A 745 -24.80 53.69 -10.97
N GLU A 746 -23.61 53.64 -11.55
CA GLU A 746 -22.66 52.53 -11.41
C GLU A 746 -21.74 52.77 -10.19
N SER A 747 -22.36 52.73 -9.01
CA SER A 747 -21.70 52.96 -7.72
C SER A 747 -21.03 51.72 -7.12
N ALA A 748 -21.38 50.52 -7.57
CA ALA A 748 -20.80 49.28 -7.08
C ALA A 748 -19.53 48.92 -7.86
N ILE A 749 -18.57 48.30 -7.19
CA ILE A 749 -17.29 47.89 -7.77
C ILE A 749 -17.07 46.40 -7.57
N ARG A 750 -16.46 45.76 -8.57
CA ARG A 750 -15.78 44.48 -8.47
C ARG A 750 -14.28 44.69 -8.73
N MET A 751 -13.44 44.01 -7.97
CA MET A 751 -12.01 43.90 -8.21
C MET A 751 -11.64 42.42 -8.34
N THR A 752 -10.77 42.12 -9.30
CA THR A 752 -10.23 40.77 -9.52
C THR A 752 -8.72 40.86 -9.59
N HIS A 753 -8.02 40.25 -8.64
CA HIS A 753 -6.57 40.09 -8.72
C HIS A 753 -6.25 38.96 -9.71
N ILE A 754 -5.58 39.30 -10.82
CA ILE A 754 -5.40 38.42 -11.97
C ILE A 754 -4.54 37.18 -11.62
N PRO A 755 -3.41 37.29 -10.88
CA PRO A 755 -2.57 36.13 -10.58
C PRO A 755 -3.20 35.08 -9.66
N THR A 756 -4.01 35.49 -8.68
CA THR A 756 -4.63 34.56 -7.70
C THR A 756 -6.08 34.22 -8.01
N GLY A 757 -6.71 34.89 -8.98
CA GLY A 757 -8.14 34.80 -9.27
C GLY A 757 -9.06 35.41 -8.20
N THR A 758 -8.51 36.07 -7.17
CA THR A 758 -9.26 36.51 -5.99
C THR A 758 -10.20 37.67 -6.34
N VAL A 759 -11.51 37.43 -6.28
CA VAL A 759 -12.56 38.43 -6.56
C VAL A 759 -13.10 39.04 -5.27
N VAL A 760 -13.25 40.36 -5.26
CA VAL A 760 -13.92 41.16 -4.22
C VAL A 760 -14.98 42.04 -4.89
N SER A 761 -16.12 42.26 -4.23
CA SER A 761 -17.12 43.23 -4.69
C SER A 761 -17.70 44.01 -3.52
N MET A 762 -17.89 45.32 -3.72
CA MET A 762 -18.34 46.26 -2.69
C MET A 762 -19.44 47.17 -3.27
N GLN A 763 -20.55 47.34 -2.54
CA GLN A 763 -21.70 48.15 -2.97
C GLN A 763 -22.37 48.95 -1.83
N ASP A 764 -21.84 48.87 -0.61
CA ASP A 764 -22.52 49.25 0.62
C ASP A 764 -22.67 50.78 0.78
N HIS A 765 -21.81 51.54 0.10
CA HIS A 765 -21.87 52.99 0.06
C HIS A 765 -22.40 53.52 -1.28
N ARG A 766 -23.06 54.69 -1.25
CA ARG A 766 -23.56 55.36 -2.47
C ARG A 766 -22.44 55.94 -3.35
N SER A 767 -21.25 56.17 -2.77
CA SER A 767 -20.08 56.70 -3.47
C SER A 767 -19.22 55.57 -4.05
N GLN A 768 -18.97 55.64 -5.35
CA GLN A 768 -18.08 54.71 -6.06
C GLN A 768 -16.65 54.73 -5.47
N GLN A 769 -16.11 55.90 -5.12
CA GLN A 769 -14.76 56.00 -4.57
C GLN A 769 -14.64 55.26 -3.23
N ARG A 770 -15.61 55.43 -2.33
CA ARG A 770 -15.57 54.78 -1.01
C ARG A 770 -15.69 53.25 -1.14
N ASN A 771 -16.57 52.76 -2.03
CA ASN A 771 -16.61 51.33 -2.38
C ASN A 771 -15.28 50.84 -2.99
N ARG A 772 -14.50 51.69 -3.70
CA ARG A 772 -13.17 51.35 -4.21
C ARG A 772 -12.15 51.18 -3.09
N GLU A 773 -12.11 52.11 -2.15
CA GLU A 773 -11.21 52.09 -0.99
C GLU A 773 -11.50 50.89 -0.08
N ASP A 774 -12.78 50.59 0.18
CA ASP A 774 -13.17 49.46 1.01
C ASP A 774 -13.01 48.11 0.28
N ALA A 775 -13.21 48.05 -1.04
CA ALA A 775 -12.85 46.87 -1.84
C ALA A 775 -11.33 46.61 -1.83
N TRP A 776 -10.49 47.65 -1.91
CA TRP A 776 -9.03 47.51 -1.82
C TRP A 776 -8.58 46.94 -0.48
N LYS A 777 -9.15 47.41 0.64
CA LYS A 777 -8.87 46.87 1.99
C LYS A 777 -9.20 45.38 2.08
N VAL A 778 -10.39 44.99 1.61
CA VAL A 778 -10.83 43.58 1.62
C VAL A 778 -10.00 42.72 0.66
N LEU A 779 -9.54 43.27 -0.47
CA LEU A 779 -8.67 42.57 -1.43
C LEU A 779 -7.26 42.33 -0.87
N ARG A 780 -6.61 43.38 -0.34
CA ARG A 780 -5.30 43.26 0.34
C ARG A 780 -5.38 42.28 1.52
N SER A 781 -6.43 42.36 2.34
CA SER A 781 -6.67 41.41 3.44
C SER A 781 -6.83 39.96 2.96
N ARG A 782 -7.65 39.68 1.94
CA ARG A 782 -7.83 38.32 1.42
C ARG A 782 -6.56 37.74 0.81
N ILE A 783 -5.77 38.56 0.11
CA ILE A 783 -4.51 38.12 -0.50
C ILE A 783 -3.46 37.84 0.58
N ALA A 784 -3.37 38.67 1.63
CA ALA A 784 -2.50 38.42 2.78
C ALA A 784 -2.88 37.11 3.50
N THR A 785 -4.18 36.88 3.76
CA THR A 785 -4.66 35.60 4.34
C THR A 785 -4.32 34.41 3.43
N GLN A 786 -4.58 34.51 2.12
CA GLN A 786 -4.27 33.44 1.16
C GLN A 786 -2.76 33.13 1.07
N ARG A 787 -1.89 34.14 1.16
CA ARG A 787 -0.43 33.97 1.22
C ARG A 787 0.04 33.35 2.54
N ALA A 788 -0.58 33.73 3.66
CA ALA A 788 -0.30 33.15 4.97
C ALA A 788 -0.72 31.66 5.02
N GLU A 789 -1.94 31.34 4.56
CA GLU A 789 -2.43 29.96 4.40
C GLU A 789 -1.51 29.13 3.51
N GLN A 790 -1.04 29.67 2.38
CA GLN A 790 -0.09 29.01 1.49
C GLN A 790 1.26 28.73 2.17
N ARG A 791 1.82 29.71 2.89
CA ARG A 791 3.08 29.52 3.65
C ARG A 791 2.91 28.53 4.82
N GLU A 792 1.79 28.55 5.53
CA GLU A 792 1.49 27.56 6.58
C GLU A 792 1.35 26.15 5.97
N GLU A 793 0.65 26.01 4.84
CA GLU A 793 0.57 24.76 4.10
C GLU A 793 1.96 24.25 3.66
N GLU A 794 2.83 25.13 3.12
CA GLU A 794 4.17 24.75 2.70
C GLU A 794 5.07 24.38 3.88
N ALA A 795 5.01 25.12 4.99
CA ALA A 795 5.67 24.76 6.24
C ALA A 795 5.17 23.41 6.77
N ALA A 796 3.87 23.14 6.72
CA ALA A 796 3.28 21.86 7.13
C ALA A 796 3.69 20.69 6.21
N LYS A 797 3.75 20.92 4.89
CA LYS A 797 4.26 19.93 3.90
C LYS A 797 5.74 19.62 4.12
N LEU A 798 6.57 20.64 4.36
CA LEU A 798 8.00 20.49 4.64
C LEU A 798 8.23 19.82 6.01
N ARG A 799 7.47 20.18 7.05
CA ARG A 799 7.54 19.54 8.37
C ARG A 799 7.16 18.05 8.31
N SER A 800 6.10 17.73 7.57
CA SER A 800 5.57 16.35 7.48
C SER A 800 6.38 15.43 6.55
N SER A 801 7.18 15.99 5.63
CA SER A 801 8.14 15.22 4.83
C SER A 801 9.39 14.83 5.62
N VAL A 802 9.84 15.68 6.56
CA VAL A 802 10.95 15.40 7.48
C VAL A 802 10.59 14.32 8.51
N LEU A 803 9.47 14.49 9.23
CA LEU A 803 8.95 13.49 10.15
C LEU A 803 7.43 13.60 10.24
N SER A 804 6.73 12.61 9.68
CA SER A 804 5.26 12.57 9.69
C SER A 804 4.72 12.16 11.06
N GLN A 805 3.52 12.63 11.41
CA GLN A 805 2.87 12.31 12.68
C GLN A 805 2.68 10.79 12.90
N ALA A 806 2.56 10.02 11.81
CA ALA A 806 2.44 8.56 11.86
C ALA A 806 3.73 7.83 12.27
N GLN A 807 4.90 8.47 12.14
CA GLN A 807 6.21 7.94 12.56
C GLN A 807 6.54 8.27 14.03
N ILE A 808 5.72 9.06 14.72
CA ILE A 808 5.88 9.40 16.15
C ILE A 808 5.46 8.19 17.01
N THR A 809 6.23 7.11 16.91
CA THR A 809 5.98 5.82 17.57
C THR A 809 7.17 5.40 18.43
N ARG A 810 7.00 4.32 19.21
CA ARG A 810 8.12 3.68 19.92
C ARG A 810 9.00 2.78 19.01
N GLY A 811 8.61 2.59 17.75
CA GLY A 811 9.28 1.69 16.81
C GLY A 811 10.39 2.36 16.01
N ASP A 812 10.06 3.49 15.38
CA ASP A 812 10.84 4.18 14.33
C ASP A 812 11.97 5.07 14.90
N LYS A 813 12.64 4.58 15.94
CA LYS A 813 13.81 5.20 16.57
C LYS A 813 14.97 5.34 15.58
N ILE A 814 15.62 6.50 15.57
CA ILE A 814 16.93 6.68 14.94
C ILE A 814 18.07 6.42 15.94
N ARG A 815 17.90 6.85 17.20
CA ARG A 815 18.90 6.66 18.27
C ARG A 815 18.30 6.03 19.54
N THR A 816 19.14 5.34 20.30
CA THR A 816 18.82 4.87 21.66
C THR A 816 19.89 5.33 22.66
N TYR A 817 19.45 6.01 23.71
CA TYR A 817 20.25 6.46 24.85
C TYR A 817 19.94 5.51 26.02
N ASN A 818 20.84 4.58 26.34
CA ASN A 818 20.64 3.57 27.37
C ASN A 818 21.55 3.84 28.58
N TYR A 819 20.95 4.34 29.65
CA TYR A 819 21.66 4.75 30.87
C TYR A 819 22.20 3.53 31.63
N ASN A 820 21.49 2.40 31.61
CA ASN A 820 21.91 1.17 32.31
C ASN A 820 23.11 0.49 31.65
N GLN A 821 23.48 0.88 30.42
CA GLN A 821 24.58 0.29 29.66
C GLN A 821 25.65 1.34 29.28
N ASP A 822 25.53 2.57 29.82
CA ASP A 822 26.35 3.73 29.47
C ASP A 822 26.62 3.83 27.95
N ARG A 823 25.54 3.85 27.15
CA ARG A 823 25.66 3.75 25.68
C ARG A 823 24.66 4.59 24.90
N CYS A 824 25.13 5.26 23.86
CA CYS A 824 24.31 5.80 22.79
C CYS A 824 24.50 4.97 21.51
N THR A 825 23.40 4.51 20.91
CA THR A 825 23.37 3.72 19.67
C THR A 825 22.67 4.51 18.57
N ASP A 826 23.30 4.72 17.40
CA ASP A 826 22.59 5.14 16.18
C ASP A 826 22.24 3.92 15.32
N HIS A 827 20.93 3.65 15.19
CA HIS A 827 20.42 2.46 14.51
C HIS A 827 20.49 2.53 12.99
N ARG A 828 20.90 3.68 12.42
CA ARG A 828 21.04 3.88 10.97
C ARG A 828 22.47 3.58 10.53
N ALA A 829 23.43 4.22 11.18
CA ALA A 829 24.86 4.02 10.95
C ALA A 829 25.39 2.70 11.56
N GLY A 830 24.68 2.12 12.54
CA GLY A 830 25.14 0.93 13.27
C GLY A 830 26.22 1.22 14.32
N LEU A 831 26.47 2.50 14.62
CA LEU A 831 27.49 2.92 15.58
C LEU A 831 26.95 2.86 17.03
N ASP A 832 27.67 2.13 17.88
CA ASP A 832 27.57 2.18 19.34
C ASP A 832 28.72 3.05 19.90
N VAL A 833 28.40 4.02 20.76
CA VAL A 833 29.39 4.78 21.56
C VAL A 833 29.08 4.66 23.05
N HIS A 834 30.14 4.54 23.85
CA HIS A 834 30.09 4.56 25.32
C HIS A 834 30.48 5.95 25.88
N ASN A 835 30.38 6.16 27.20
CA ASN A 835 30.37 7.47 27.85
C ASN A 835 29.15 8.32 27.43
N LEU A 836 27.97 7.87 27.86
CA LEU A 836 26.70 8.55 27.65
C LEU A 836 26.65 9.95 28.30
N PRO A 837 27.25 10.22 29.48
CA PRO A 837 27.34 11.58 30.02
C PRO A 837 27.95 12.57 29.03
N ASN A 838 29.08 12.24 28.41
CA ASN A 838 29.71 13.14 27.44
C ASN A 838 28.86 13.34 26.17
N VAL A 839 28.04 12.36 25.77
CA VAL A 839 27.07 12.54 24.68
C VAL A 839 26.00 13.54 25.09
N LEU A 840 25.44 13.41 26.31
CA LEU A 840 24.35 14.24 26.84
C LEU A 840 24.80 15.67 27.19
N GLU A 841 26.06 15.87 27.53
CA GLU A 841 26.70 17.19 27.68
C GLU A 841 26.99 17.88 26.34
N GLY A 842 26.74 17.20 25.21
CA GLY A 842 27.04 17.74 23.88
C GLY A 842 28.53 17.75 23.55
N GLY A 843 29.31 16.81 24.10
CA GLY A 843 30.75 16.67 23.92
C GLY A 843 31.19 15.95 22.63
N GLU A 844 32.48 15.62 22.54
CA GLU A 844 33.11 15.02 21.35
C GLU A 844 32.54 13.63 20.98
N THR A 845 32.01 12.89 21.95
CA THR A 845 31.32 11.62 21.68
C THR A 845 30.04 11.81 20.87
N LEU A 846 29.30 12.92 21.06
CA LEU A 846 28.15 13.26 20.22
C LEU A 846 28.58 13.59 18.79
N ASP A 847 29.67 14.35 18.64
CA ASP A 847 30.21 14.74 17.32
C ASP A 847 30.49 13.51 16.44
N ARG A 848 31.09 12.46 17.02
CA ARG A 848 31.34 11.18 16.32
C ARG A 848 30.06 10.46 15.88
N VAL A 849 28.97 10.57 16.65
CA VAL A 849 27.67 9.98 16.30
C VAL A 849 26.98 10.80 15.19
N MET A 850 27.12 12.12 15.21
CA MET A 850 26.63 12.99 14.12
C MET A 850 27.40 12.76 12.82
N GLU A 851 28.72 12.60 12.90
CA GLU A 851 29.57 12.32 11.74
C GLU A 851 29.23 10.98 11.08
N ALA A 852 29.08 9.91 11.86
CA ALA A 852 28.64 8.61 11.33
C ALA A 852 27.21 8.64 10.75
N ALA A 853 26.31 9.46 11.32
CA ALA A 853 24.97 9.68 10.76
C ALA A 853 25.01 10.46 9.43
N ARG A 854 25.97 11.40 9.27
CA ARG A 854 26.23 12.12 8.02
C ARG A 854 26.81 11.19 6.95
N GLU A 855 27.80 10.35 7.30
CA GLU A 855 28.35 9.33 6.38
C GLU A 855 27.27 8.37 5.89
N TRP A 856 26.37 7.93 6.77
CA TRP A 856 25.22 7.09 6.40
C TRP A 856 24.24 7.79 5.45
N LEU A 857 23.96 9.09 5.65
CA LEU A 857 23.13 9.88 4.72
C LEU A 857 23.78 9.96 3.33
N VAL A 858 25.06 10.31 3.26
CA VAL A 858 25.82 10.41 1.99
C VAL A 858 25.86 9.05 1.28
N GLY A 859 26.11 7.95 2.00
CA GLY A 859 26.08 6.60 1.43
C GLY A 859 24.74 6.24 0.80
N LYS A 860 23.63 6.61 1.45
CA LYS A 860 22.27 6.42 0.93
C LYS A 860 21.95 7.31 -0.27
N GLU A 861 22.48 8.53 -0.31
CA GLU A 861 22.39 9.43 -1.46
C GLU A 861 23.17 8.86 -2.67
N VAL A 862 24.34 8.25 -2.44
CA VAL A 862 25.09 7.49 -3.47
C VAL A 862 24.31 6.26 -3.96
N GLU A 863 23.68 5.48 -3.09
CA GLU A 863 22.86 4.32 -3.51
C GLU A 863 21.70 4.73 -4.43
N LEU A 864 20.97 5.79 -4.08
CA LEU A 864 19.86 6.30 -4.88
C LEU A 864 20.36 6.79 -6.26
N LEU A 865 21.49 7.47 -6.29
CA LEU A 865 22.16 7.94 -7.51
C LEU A 865 22.59 6.76 -8.41
N VAL A 866 23.18 5.70 -7.84
CA VAL A 866 23.49 4.46 -8.55
C VAL A 866 22.24 3.84 -9.18
N MET A 867 21.14 3.75 -8.43
CA MET A 867 19.88 3.21 -8.92
C MET A 867 19.27 4.06 -10.05
N GLU A 868 19.42 5.39 -9.98
CA GLU A 868 18.97 6.32 -11.02
C GLU A 868 19.73 6.11 -12.34
N GLU A 869 21.07 6.05 -12.28
CA GLU A 869 21.92 5.84 -13.47
C GLU A 869 21.77 4.43 -14.04
N GLU A 870 21.59 3.42 -13.19
CA GLU A 870 21.24 2.07 -13.65
C GLU A 870 19.85 2.01 -14.30
N ALA A 871 18.90 2.86 -13.90
CA ALA A 871 17.59 2.94 -14.53
C ALA A 871 17.64 3.72 -15.86
N LYS A 872 18.52 4.73 -15.99
CA LYS A 872 18.81 5.41 -17.26
C LYS A 872 19.47 4.45 -18.25
N ALA A 873 20.48 3.69 -17.82
CA ALA A 873 21.20 2.73 -18.65
C ALA A 873 20.41 1.45 -19.02
N LYS A 874 19.12 1.37 -18.65
CA LYS A 874 18.17 0.29 -18.99
C LYS A 874 16.98 0.79 -19.83
N LYS A 875 17.00 2.07 -20.23
CA LYS A 875 16.06 2.70 -21.18
C LYS A 875 16.73 2.88 -22.54
#